data_AF-E1LDK7-F1
#
_entry.id   AF-E1LDK7-F1
#
_cell.length_a   1.000
_cell.length_b   1.000
_cell.length_c   1.000
_cell.angle_alpha   90.00
_cell.angle_beta   90.00
_cell.angle_gamma   90.00
#
_symmetry.space_group_name_H-M   'P 1'
#
loop_
_entity.id
_entity.type
_entity.pdbx_description
1 polymer ?
#
loop_
_entity_poly.entity_id
_entity_poly.type
_entity_poly.pdbx_seq_one_letter_code
_entity_poly.pdbx_strand_id
1 'polypeptide(L)'
;MRENKHSKKLAFAVLAATAAVGVSAVAPVSAAPINTADGLIVTSDTPVSSNVTVPTTVVTGSGNIAVGQQNEVRSTSGSTSAFGNQNYVNGQDANAFGDGNAAFGRYAQVFGDTNEANGNQTVAYGYNNIVGEFQAAATPTDSHRVNPTTAANRSAAVGVQNKIAGGAENATAFGVGNTVSIADHSFRDRTSDNEPDSATRQAGSYGANSVAVGNYNTVSGDAAIAIGSKSQATLSNATAIGNTATANRVGTIAIGTRAQAGDFVANPNVATDAQLAGKLSARQDGADRAVAVGYESRAVGYKSNAIGSGAWALDNHSTAIGSSAQATANHAQAFGAGAQATGVRSNVFGSDAIANADYAIAIGNKANASVANSIALGADSTTRAATSVTNGVVAGHTFGGFAGTNPVGSVSVGNTNEVRQIHNVAAGKISADSTDAVNGSQLYSVANDLQTQINNSTPGQINNNITNLTNRVGDVEQRVNKVGAGSAALAALHPLDFNPDDKWTVAAGYGHYHNANSAALGAFYRPNEDTMISVGSTVGNGNPQLNAGVSIRLGKRAPESRSRVAMGREIAELNARLQDMENKYNNLLQILNPHAIDPSKTAEFPDVPRNHWAYQYISQLAGNGILVGYPDGTFKGDATMTRYEFATMLYRALQNGAPIDDNMRRAMDEFQPELQNIRLNHYRVDRISGGDNDRHKTERVRVNNEPHNQRDVYGSRISQ
;
A
#
# COMPACT_ATOMS: atom_id res chain seq x y z
N MET A 1 -21.21 35.05 50.13
CA MET A 1 -21.87 35.61 51.34
C MET A 1 -21.66 37.12 51.33
N ARG A 2 -22.63 37.88 51.87
CA ARG A 2 -22.66 39.34 52.03
C ARG A 2 -22.49 40.17 50.74
N GLU A 3 -23.45 41.07 50.56
CA GLU A 3 -23.50 42.08 49.51
C GLU A 3 -22.57 43.26 49.84
N ASN A 4 -22.24 44.05 48.82
CA ASN A 4 -22.60 45.47 48.89
C ASN A 4 -22.79 46.06 47.49
N LYS A 5 -23.72 47.01 47.34
CA LYS A 5 -24.18 47.53 46.04
C LYS A 5 -23.75 48.99 45.82
N HIS A 6 -23.29 49.31 44.60
CA HIS A 6 -23.52 50.58 43.87
C HIS A 6 -23.05 51.93 44.50
N SER A 7 -22.84 53.04 43.77
CA SER A 7 -22.62 53.30 42.32
C SER A 7 -21.87 54.64 42.16
N LYS A 8 -21.32 54.92 40.96
CA LYS A 8 -21.00 56.30 40.52
C LYS A 8 -22.27 57.05 40.09
N LYS A 9 -22.39 58.35 40.40
CA LYS A 9 -22.92 59.47 39.56
C LYS A 9 -23.18 60.74 40.39
N LEU A 10 -23.33 61.89 39.71
CA LEU A 10 -23.54 63.27 40.21
C LEU A 10 -22.31 63.84 40.96
N ALA A 11 -21.70 64.98 40.64
CA ALA A 11 -21.95 66.09 39.70
C ALA A 11 -23.10 67.06 40.01
N PHE A 12 -22.77 68.37 39.99
CA PHE A 12 -23.58 69.57 40.31
C PHE A 12 -24.04 69.70 41.80
N ALA A 13 -24.29 70.90 42.36
CA ALA A 13 -23.74 72.25 42.14
C ALA A 13 -24.27 73.25 43.20
N VAL A 14 -23.44 74.23 43.60
CA VAL A 14 -23.78 75.66 43.90
C VAL A 14 -24.84 76.02 44.98
N LEU A 15 -24.45 76.93 45.89
CA LEU A 15 -25.28 77.68 46.87
C LEU A 15 -25.96 76.86 48.00
N ALA A 16 -26.31 77.42 49.18
CA ALA A 16 -26.05 78.75 49.75
C ALA A 16 -25.92 78.66 51.29
N ALA A 17 -25.14 79.57 51.91
CA ALA A 17 -25.19 79.84 53.34
C ALA A 17 -24.67 81.26 53.64
N THR A 18 -25.58 82.24 53.75
CA THR A 18 -25.23 83.65 53.99
C THR A 18 -26.11 84.28 55.07
N ALA A 19 -25.52 84.59 56.21
CA ALA A 19 -25.99 85.52 57.25
C ALA A 19 -24.72 86.06 57.93
N ALA A 20 -24.41 87.35 57.82
CA ALA A 20 -24.82 88.42 58.75
C ALA A 20 -24.20 88.23 60.16
N VAL A 21 -23.53 89.22 60.78
CA VAL A 21 -23.75 90.68 60.77
C VAL A 21 -22.42 91.44 60.90
N GLY A 22 -22.35 92.69 60.40
CA GLY A 22 -21.66 93.77 61.13
C GLY A 22 -20.21 94.12 60.78
N VAL A 23 -20.07 95.09 59.86
CA VAL A 23 -19.03 96.15 59.79
C VAL A 23 -18.11 96.32 61.02
N SER A 24 -16.78 96.27 60.85
CA SER A 24 -15.92 97.48 60.85
C SER A 24 -14.41 97.22 60.61
N ALA A 25 -13.73 98.24 60.06
CA ALA A 25 -12.30 98.56 60.14
C ALA A 25 -11.21 97.47 59.97
N VAL A 26 -10.62 97.40 58.77
CA VAL A 26 -9.19 97.07 58.55
C VAL A 26 -8.61 98.10 57.57
N ALA A 27 -7.33 98.46 57.73
CA ALA A 27 -6.69 99.56 57.02
C ALA A 27 -6.41 99.29 55.52
N PRO A 28 -6.34 100.33 54.67
CA PRO A 28 -5.88 100.18 53.30
C PRO A 28 -4.38 99.89 53.26
N VAL A 29 -4.01 98.66 52.89
CA VAL A 29 -2.65 98.38 52.43
C VAL A 29 -2.51 99.03 51.05
N SER A 30 -1.62 100.02 50.93
CA SER A 30 -1.29 100.64 49.66
C SER A 30 -0.78 99.59 48.67
N ALA A 31 -1.41 99.49 47.50
CA ALA A 31 -0.80 98.79 46.38
C ALA A 31 0.55 99.48 46.09
N ALA A 32 1.65 98.73 46.17
CA ALA A 32 2.93 99.23 45.71
C ALA A 32 2.82 99.57 44.21
N PRO A 33 3.41 100.67 43.74
CA PRO A 33 3.42 100.97 42.31
C PRO A 33 4.13 99.82 41.58
N ILE A 34 3.46 99.26 40.57
CA ILE A 34 4.10 98.36 39.62
C ILE A 34 5.01 99.22 38.76
N ASN A 35 6.26 99.39 39.20
CA ASN A 35 7.32 99.88 38.34
C ASN A 35 7.42 98.91 37.16
N THR A 36 7.22 99.40 35.95
CA THR A 36 7.42 98.62 34.73
C THR A 36 8.87 98.17 34.68
N ALA A 37 9.10 96.85 34.68
CA ALA A 37 10.45 96.31 34.54
C ALA A 37 10.94 96.59 33.11
N ASP A 38 11.91 97.49 32.97
CA ASP A 38 12.60 97.76 31.72
C ASP A 38 13.13 96.45 31.12
N GLY A 39 12.67 96.11 29.91
CA GLY A 39 13.05 94.87 29.22
C GLY A 39 12.09 93.67 29.36
N LEU A 40 10.93 93.80 30.03
CA LEU A 40 9.97 92.68 30.09
C LEU A 40 9.43 92.27 28.70
N ILE A 41 9.18 93.25 27.83
CA ILE A 41 8.79 93.07 26.42
C ILE A 41 9.67 94.01 25.60
N VAL A 42 10.34 93.47 24.57
CA VAL A 42 11.19 94.21 23.64
C VAL A 42 10.69 93.94 22.22
N THR A 43 10.54 94.99 21.43
CA THR A 43 10.18 94.91 20.00
C THR A 43 11.18 95.70 19.17
N SER A 44 11.19 95.42 17.86
CA SER A 44 12.09 96.06 16.88
C SER A 44 12.11 97.59 16.89
N ASP A 45 11.03 98.19 17.38
CA ASP A 45 10.77 99.63 17.29
C ASP A 45 11.14 100.36 18.60
N THR A 46 11.62 99.62 19.60
CA THR A 46 12.10 100.18 20.88
C THR A 46 13.59 100.57 20.81
N PRO A 47 13.96 101.85 21.02
CA PRO A 47 15.36 102.28 20.92
C PRO A 47 16.17 101.83 22.14
N VAL A 48 17.11 100.89 21.93
CA VAL A 48 17.98 100.36 22.99
C VAL A 48 19.04 101.39 23.38
N SER A 49 18.84 102.08 24.50
CA SER A 49 19.83 102.98 25.10
C SER A 49 20.78 102.21 26.03
N SER A 50 22.08 102.30 25.77
CA SER A 50 23.11 101.64 26.56
C SER A 50 23.40 102.37 27.87
N ASN A 51 23.26 101.68 29.02
CA ASN A 51 24.17 101.77 30.20
C ASN A 51 23.69 100.98 31.45
N VAL A 52 23.09 99.79 31.29
CA VAL A 52 22.87 98.87 32.41
C VAL A 52 23.27 97.45 31.99
N THR A 53 24.13 96.80 32.78
CA THR A 53 24.56 95.41 32.55
C THR A 53 23.49 94.41 33.04
N VAL A 54 22.28 94.53 32.48
CA VAL A 54 21.25 93.49 32.54
C VAL A 54 21.64 92.39 31.53
N PRO A 55 21.27 91.11 31.74
CA PRO A 55 21.40 90.08 30.72
C PRO A 55 20.53 90.42 29.48
N THR A 56 21.12 91.12 28.50
CA THR A 56 20.39 91.86 27.46
C THR A 56 19.62 90.95 26.52
N THR A 57 18.30 91.11 26.50
CA THR A 57 17.45 90.64 25.41
C THR A 57 17.73 91.47 24.15
N VAL A 58 18.02 90.80 23.04
CA VAL A 58 18.41 91.40 21.75
C VAL A 58 17.29 91.17 20.75
N VAL A 59 16.84 92.22 20.06
CA VAL A 59 15.90 92.11 18.93
C VAL A 59 16.43 92.94 17.76
N THR A 60 16.48 92.32 16.58
CA THR A 60 16.84 92.96 15.31
C THR A 60 15.80 92.57 14.25
N GLY A 61 15.68 93.37 13.18
CA GLY A 61 14.67 93.15 12.13
C GLY A 61 13.26 93.58 12.54
N SER A 62 12.51 94.19 11.62
CA SER A 62 11.18 94.78 11.87
C SER A 62 10.09 93.72 12.08
N GLY A 63 9.25 93.88 13.10
CA GLY A 63 8.10 92.99 13.34
C GLY A 63 8.42 91.76 14.19
N ASN A 64 9.52 91.79 14.92
CA ASN A 64 9.98 90.76 15.84
C ASN A 64 9.68 91.12 17.31
N ILE A 65 9.42 90.09 18.13
CA ILE A 65 9.03 90.22 19.53
C ILE A 65 9.91 89.34 20.42
N ALA A 66 10.44 89.89 21.50
CA ALA A 66 11.06 89.13 22.58
C ALA A 66 10.45 89.49 23.95
N VAL A 67 10.21 88.49 24.79
CA VAL A 67 9.57 88.64 26.11
C VAL A 67 10.32 87.82 27.15
N GLY A 68 10.78 88.49 28.21
CA GLY A 68 11.64 87.88 29.23
C GLY A 68 13.14 88.13 29.01
N GLN A 69 13.99 87.28 29.59
CA GLN A 69 15.42 87.56 29.81
C GLN A 69 16.33 86.81 28.83
N GLN A 70 17.47 87.40 28.46
CA GLN A 70 18.51 86.78 27.61
C GLN A 70 18.03 86.25 26.25
N ASN A 71 16.86 86.65 25.76
CA ASN A 71 16.34 86.17 24.49
C ASN A 71 17.02 86.93 23.34
N GLU A 72 17.45 86.23 22.29
CA GLU A 72 18.19 86.83 21.18
C GLU A 72 17.54 86.53 19.83
N VAL A 73 16.91 87.55 19.25
CA VAL A 73 16.17 87.48 17.98
C VAL A 73 16.98 88.20 16.89
N ARG A 74 17.71 87.43 16.08
CA ARG A 74 18.57 87.92 14.99
C ARG A 74 17.94 87.87 13.59
N SER A 75 16.67 87.44 13.47
CA SER A 75 16.02 87.30 12.16
C SER A 75 15.78 88.66 11.47
N THR A 76 16.38 88.85 10.30
CA THR A 76 16.21 90.07 9.50
C THR A 76 14.94 90.11 8.64
N SER A 77 14.11 89.05 8.67
CA SER A 77 12.87 88.97 7.88
C SER A 77 11.78 88.12 8.52
N GLY A 78 10.52 88.40 8.17
CA GLY A 78 9.35 87.74 8.75
C GLY A 78 8.98 88.27 10.14
N SER A 79 8.00 87.64 10.78
CA SER A 79 7.57 87.97 12.14
C SER A 79 7.89 86.83 13.10
N THR A 80 8.88 87.05 13.97
CA THR A 80 9.45 86.01 14.84
C THR A 80 9.26 86.32 16.32
N SER A 81 9.18 85.28 17.15
CA SER A 81 8.90 85.42 18.58
C SER A 81 9.87 84.63 19.46
N ALA A 82 10.36 85.26 20.53
CA ALA A 82 11.07 84.59 21.62
C ALA A 82 10.39 84.88 22.97
N PHE A 83 9.99 83.86 23.71
CA PHE A 83 9.27 84.00 24.98
C PHE A 83 9.88 83.13 26.08
N GLY A 84 10.40 83.75 27.14
CA GLY A 84 10.94 83.07 28.33
C GLY A 84 12.36 83.50 28.66
N ASN A 85 13.28 82.54 28.77
CA ASN A 85 14.68 82.75 29.11
C ASN A 85 15.63 82.15 28.05
N GLN A 86 16.73 82.84 27.73
CA GLN A 86 17.84 82.34 26.90
C GLN A 86 17.45 81.76 25.52
N ASN A 87 16.29 82.12 24.96
CA ASN A 87 15.85 81.61 23.67
C ASN A 87 16.49 82.38 22.51
N TYR A 88 17.07 81.67 21.54
CA TYR A 88 17.71 82.24 20.35
C TYR A 88 16.87 81.96 19.09
N VAL A 89 16.58 82.99 18.29
CA VAL A 89 15.76 82.89 17.08
C VAL A 89 16.43 83.58 15.89
N ASN A 90 16.73 82.81 14.84
CA ASN A 90 17.36 83.30 13.62
C ASN A 90 16.82 82.57 12.37
N GLY A 91 15.48 82.47 12.28
CA GLY A 91 14.76 81.92 11.14
C GLY A 91 13.53 82.76 10.82
N GLN A 92 13.19 82.90 9.53
CA GLN A 92 12.02 83.68 9.10
C GLN A 92 10.73 83.06 9.67
N ASP A 93 9.85 83.86 10.26
CA ASP A 93 8.56 83.39 10.82
C ASP A 93 8.69 82.24 11.85
N ALA A 94 9.86 82.12 12.50
CA ALA A 94 10.17 81.11 13.51
C ALA A 94 9.83 81.60 14.93
N ASN A 95 9.55 80.66 15.84
CA ASN A 95 9.23 80.98 17.24
C ASN A 95 9.95 80.03 18.22
N ALA A 96 10.36 80.57 19.37
CA ALA A 96 10.93 79.84 20.50
C ALA A 96 10.24 80.22 21.82
N PHE A 97 9.81 79.22 22.61
CA PHE A 97 9.09 79.40 23.86
C PHE A 97 9.66 78.51 24.98
N GLY A 98 10.10 79.11 26.09
CA GLY A 98 10.53 78.41 27.30
C GLY A 98 11.94 78.82 27.74
N ASP A 99 12.82 77.86 28.01
CA ASP A 99 14.20 78.09 28.44
C ASP A 99 15.23 77.52 27.44
N GLY A 100 16.27 78.28 27.11
CA GLY A 100 17.42 77.81 26.33
C GLY A 100 17.14 77.29 24.90
N ASN A 101 16.00 77.62 24.30
CA ASN A 101 15.60 77.05 23.00
C ASN A 101 16.20 77.80 21.80
N ALA A 102 16.55 77.07 20.73
CA ALA A 102 17.24 77.57 19.54
C ALA A 102 16.43 77.29 18.25
N ALA A 103 15.91 78.33 17.59
CA ALA A 103 15.02 78.22 16.42
C ALA A 103 15.62 78.84 15.13
N PHE A 104 15.83 77.99 14.11
CA PHE A 104 16.51 78.34 12.86
C PHE A 104 15.83 77.70 11.64
N GLY A 105 15.85 78.42 10.52
CA GLY A 105 15.09 78.06 9.33
C GLY A 105 13.65 78.57 9.37
N ARG A 106 12.97 78.58 8.22
CA ARG A 106 11.69 79.28 8.06
C ARG A 106 10.54 78.49 8.67
N TYR A 107 9.68 79.12 9.45
CA TYR A 107 8.59 78.49 10.22
C TYR A 107 9.05 77.47 11.28
N ALA A 108 10.30 77.49 11.74
CA ALA A 108 10.75 76.63 12.84
C ALA A 108 9.99 76.93 14.14
N GLN A 109 9.41 75.92 14.77
CA GLN A 109 8.60 76.03 16.00
C GLN A 109 9.26 75.27 17.15
N VAL A 110 9.69 75.97 18.19
CA VAL A 110 10.48 75.39 19.28
C VAL A 110 9.89 75.71 20.65
N PHE A 111 9.69 74.69 21.49
CA PHE A 111 8.92 74.80 22.73
C PHE A 111 9.49 73.90 23.85
N GLY A 112 9.79 74.48 25.02
CA GLY A 112 10.15 73.74 26.24
C GLY A 112 11.50 74.17 26.80
N ASP A 113 12.39 73.22 27.05
CA ASP A 113 13.70 73.42 27.68
C ASP A 113 14.82 72.83 26.79
N THR A 114 15.80 73.66 26.43
CA THR A 114 17.04 73.29 25.73
C THR A 114 16.78 72.58 24.38
N ASN A 115 15.73 72.93 23.65
CA ASN A 115 15.43 72.32 22.35
C ASN A 115 16.07 73.12 21.21
N GLU A 116 16.60 72.43 20.20
CA GLU A 116 17.23 73.02 19.02
C GLU A 116 16.50 72.58 17.74
N ALA A 117 16.22 73.51 16.84
CA ALA A 117 15.68 73.21 15.51
C ALA A 117 16.38 74.03 14.42
N ASN A 118 16.92 73.32 13.43
CA ASN A 118 17.55 73.80 12.21
C ASN A 118 16.86 73.16 11.01
N GLY A 119 15.95 73.91 10.39
CA GLY A 119 15.31 73.55 9.13
C GLY A 119 14.06 74.36 8.83
N ASN A 120 13.59 74.29 7.59
CA ASN A 120 12.31 74.88 7.24
C ASN A 120 11.17 73.98 7.72
N GLN A 121 10.14 74.57 8.33
CA GLN A 121 8.93 73.88 8.83
C GLN A 121 9.21 72.80 9.88
N THR A 122 10.25 72.97 10.70
CA THR A 122 10.63 72.04 11.77
C THR A 122 9.86 72.27 13.07
N VAL A 123 9.68 71.21 13.87
CA VAL A 123 9.11 71.27 15.22
C VAL A 123 10.03 70.59 16.23
N ALA A 124 10.38 71.28 17.32
CA ALA A 124 11.08 70.67 18.44
C ALA A 124 10.35 71.00 19.76
N TYR A 125 9.85 69.98 20.46
CA TYR A 125 8.97 70.16 21.63
C TYR A 125 9.37 69.27 22.81
N GLY A 126 9.65 69.86 23.98
CA GLY A 126 9.84 69.14 25.25
C GLY A 126 11.17 69.47 25.92
N TYR A 127 12.02 68.48 26.16
CA TYR A 127 13.34 68.65 26.78
C TYR A 127 14.47 68.12 25.90
N ASN A 128 15.47 68.96 25.60
CA ASN A 128 16.71 68.56 24.93
C ASN A 128 16.48 67.83 23.58
N ASN A 129 15.47 68.24 22.80
CA ASN A 129 15.23 67.67 21.46
C ASN A 129 16.00 68.46 20.41
N ILE A 130 16.62 67.77 19.44
CA ILE A 130 17.47 68.35 18.40
C ILE A 130 16.89 67.97 17.03
N VAL A 131 16.65 68.96 16.16
CA VAL A 131 16.22 68.75 14.77
C VAL A 131 17.20 69.44 13.83
N GLY A 132 17.88 68.68 12.98
CA GLY A 132 19.04 69.15 12.21
C GLY A 132 20.29 69.28 13.07
N GLU A 133 21.45 69.53 12.46
CA GLU A 133 22.72 69.68 13.20
C GLU A 133 23.28 71.10 13.13
N PHE A 134 23.95 71.51 14.20
CA PHE A 134 24.61 72.81 14.37
C PHE A 134 26.14 72.65 14.26
N GLN A 135 26.83 73.69 13.79
CA GLN A 135 28.28 73.75 13.77
C GLN A 135 28.81 74.30 15.09
N ALA A 136 29.86 73.67 15.63
CA ALA A 136 30.65 74.24 16.70
C ALA A 136 31.21 75.61 16.26
N ALA A 137 30.92 76.65 17.06
CA ALA A 137 31.25 78.02 16.68
C ALA A 137 32.75 78.27 16.57
N ALA A 138 33.18 78.87 15.47
CA ALA A 138 34.58 79.24 15.24
C ALA A 138 35.03 80.44 16.10
N THR A 139 34.10 81.20 16.69
CA THR A 139 34.36 82.35 17.57
C THR A 139 33.33 82.42 18.72
N PRO A 140 33.69 82.92 19.92
CA PRO A 140 32.80 82.91 21.08
C PRO A 140 31.51 83.74 20.98
N THR A 141 31.41 84.65 20.01
CA THR A 141 30.30 85.62 19.85
C THR A 141 29.19 85.15 18.91
N ASP A 142 29.33 83.94 18.35
CA ASP A 142 28.45 83.39 17.31
C ASP A 142 28.18 81.90 17.61
N SER A 143 27.79 81.62 18.86
CA SER A 143 27.72 80.28 19.48
C SER A 143 26.78 79.29 18.79
N HIS A 144 25.85 79.79 17.97
CA HIS A 144 24.76 79.01 17.38
C HIS A 144 24.80 79.03 15.84
N ARG A 145 25.97 78.74 15.25
CA ARG A 145 26.07 78.65 13.78
C ARG A 145 25.38 77.40 13.24
N VAL A 146 24.43 77.62 12.34
CA VAL A 146 23.79 76.57 11.54
C VAL A 146 24.67 76.18 10.35
N ASN A 147 24.76 74.88 10.09
CA ASN A 147 25.19 74.38 8.79
C ASN A 147 23.94 74.11 7.92
N PRO A 148 23.82 74.74 6.72
CA PRO A 148 22.69 74.49 5.84
C PRO A 148 22.67 73.07 5.26
N THR A 149 23.79 72.34 5.22
CA THR A 149 23.82 70.95 4.70
C THR A 149 23.33 69.90 5.71
N THR A 150 22.99 70.31 6.93
CA THR A 150 22.49 69.42 8.01
C THR A 150 21.09 69.82 8.49
N ALA A 151 20.42 70.72 7.78
CA ALA A 151 19.04 71.12 8.05
C ALA A 151 18.06 69.96 7.81
N ALA A 152 17.16 69.70 8.76
CA ALA A 152 16.20 68.59 8.70
C ALA A 152 14.81 69.13 8.34
N ASN A 153 14.62 69.56 7.09
CA ASN A 153 13.40 70.27 6.67
C ASN A 153 12.13 69.41 6.87
N ARG A 154 11.04 70.02 7.37
CA ARG A 154 9.73 69.39 7.60
C ARG A 154 9.72 68.29 8.68
N SER A 155 10.75 68.23 9.52
CA SER A 155 10.94 67.20 10.54
C SER A 155 10.52 67.63 11.95
N ALA A 156 10.06 66.68 12.76
CA ALA A 156 9.49 66.93 14.10
C ALA A 156 10.09 66.00 15.18
N ALA A 157 10.72 66.59 16.20
CA ALA A 157 11.18 65.89 17.41
C ALA A 157 10.36 66.30 18.64
N VAL A 158 9.75 65.33 19.33
CA VAL A 158 8.79 65.60 20.41
C VAL A 158 9.01 64.66 21.59
N GLY A 159 9.29 65.22 22.76
CA GLY A 159 9.44 64.50 24.03
C GLY A 159 10.75 64.86 24.74
N VAL A 160 11.63 63.88 24.95
CA VAL A 160 12.86 64.01 25.72
C VAL A 160 14.05 63.47 24.92
N GLN A 161 15.11 64.25 24.74
CA GLN A 161 16.39 63.79 24.16
C GLN A 161 16.29 63.14 22.77
N ASN A 162 15.27 63.49 21.96
CA ASN A 162 15.17 62.97 20.58
C ASN A 162 16.08 63.77 19.64
N LYS A 163 16.84 63.09 18.77
CA LYS A 163 17.71 63.72 17.76
C LYS A 163 17.28 63.34 16.34
N ILE A 164 17.11 64.34 15.47
CA ILE A 164 16.97 64.20 14.02
C ILE A 164 18.17 64.88 13.36
N ALA A 165 18.90 64.18 12.50
CA ALA A 165 20.20 64.62 11.99
C ALA A 165 20.56 64.01 10.61
N GLY A 166 21.68 64.47 10.04
CA GLY A 166 22.14 64.00 8.72
C GLY A 166 21.24 64.43 7.57
N GLY A 167 20.67 65.65 7.62
CA GLY A 167 19.78 66.15 6.56
C GLY A 167 18.45 65.37 6.42
N ALA A 168 18.04 64.65 7.47
CA ALA A 168 16.81 63.85 7.46
C ALA A 168 15.55 64.74 7.40
N GLU A 169 15.09 65.04 6.19
CA GLU A 169 13.80 65.69 5.93
C GLU A 169 12.59 64.79 6.28
N ASN A 170 11.41 65.41 6.44
CA ASN A 170 10.11 64.79 6.76
C ASN A 170 10.15 63.73 7.87
N ALA A 171 11.13 63.82 8.77
CA ALA A 171 11.43 62.80 9.77
C ALA A 171 10.66 63.05 11.06
N THR A 172 10.27 61.98 11.75
CA THR A 172 9.54 62.05 13.02
C THR A 172 10.31 61.32 14.11
N ALA A 173 10.57 61.97 15.24
CA ALA A 173 11.18 61.36 16.41
C ALA A 173 10.33 61.66 17.66
N PHE A 174 9.55 60.69 18.13
CA PHE A 174 8.59 60.88 19.22
C PHE A 174 8.89 59.99 20.43
N GLY A 175 8.99 60.58 21.62
CA GLY A 175 9.16 59.86 22.89
C GLY A 175 10.45 60.23 23.61
N VAL A 176 11.29 59.24 23.95
CA VAL A 176 12.49 59.42 24.77
C VAL A 176 13.74 58.86 24.08
N GLY A 177 14.74 59.70 23.80
CA GLY A 177 16.07 59.28 23.35
C GLY A 177 16.14 58.69 21.94
N ASN A 178 15.12 58.90 21.10
CA ASN A 178 15.09 58.34 19.74
C ASN A 178 16.03 59.12 18.82
N THR A 179 16.76 58.41 17.95
CA THR A 179 17.68 59.00 16.98
C THR A 179 17.26 58.65 15.55
N VAL A 180 16.96 59.67 14.74
CA VAL A 180 16.92 59.56 13.27
C VAL A 180 18.17 60.24 12.73
N SER A 181 19.11 59.48 12.18
CA SER A 181 20.40 60.01 11.71
C SER A 181 20.83 59.32 10.43
N ILE A 182 20.53 59.97 9.30
CA ILE A 182 20.78 59.43 7.96
C ILE A 182 22.20 59.86 7.54
N ALA A 183 23.18 58.98 7.75
CA ALA A 183 24.59 59.29 7.47
C ALA A 183 24.97 59.15 5.98
N ASP A 184 24.13 58.48 5.20
CA ASP A 184 24.26 58.25 3.78
C ASP A 184 22.84 58.01 3.23
N HIS A 185 22.41 58.82 2.26
CA HIS A 185 21.07 58.68 1.67
C HIS A 185 20.97 57.52 0.67
N SER A 186 22.08 56.90 0.24
CA SER A 186 22.08 55.86 -0.79
C SER A 186 21.21 54.67 -0.39
N PHE A 187 20.13 54.46 -1.16
CA PHE A 187 19.40 53.20 -1.10
C PHE A 187 20.23 52.07 -1.71
N ARG A 188 19.89 50.83 -1.34
CA ARG A 188 20.32 49.67 -2.12
C ARG A 188 19.15 49.17 -2.93
N ASP A 189 19.31 49.05 -4.24
CA ASP A 189 18.37 48.28 -5.04
C ASP A 189 19.15 47.33 -5.95
N ARG A 190 18.52 46.18 -6.18
CA ARG A 190 19.15 45.01 -6.76
C ARG A 190 18.46 44.64 -8.06
N THR A 191 19.17 44.77 -9.18
CA THR A 191 18.61 44.55 -10.52
C THR A 191 18.64 43.08 -10.93
N SER A 192 19.51 42.28 -10.31
CA SER A 192 19.64 40.83 -10.51
C SER A 192 19.98 40.10 -9.21
N ASP A 193 19.38 38.93 -9.02
CA ASP A 193 19.72 38.06 -7.89
C ASP A 193 21.18 37.59 -8.04
N ASN A 194 21.96 37.74 -6.97
CA ASN A 194 23.43 37.57 -6.86
C ASN A 194 24.31 38.77 -7.28
N GLU A 195 23.77 39.99 -7.40
CA GLU A 195 24.60 41.21 -7.33
C GLU A 195 25.32 41.34 -5.97
N PRO A 196 26.63 41.65 -5.94
CA PRO A 196 27.36 41.81 -4.70
C PRO A 196 26.93 43.08 -3.95
N ASP A 197 27.03 43.03 -2.62
CA ASP A 197 26.69 44.13 -1.70
C ASP A 197 27.29 45.52 -1.98
N SER A 198 28.37 45.61 -2.76
CA SER A 198 28.95 46.87 -3.22
C SER A 198 28.26 47.45 -4.46
N ALA A 199 27.75 46.58 -5.35
CA ALA A 199 27.09 46.98 -6.59
C ALA A 199 25.61 47.35 -6.40
N THR A 200 24.96 46.83 -5.35
CA THR A 200 23.56 47.16 -5.05
C THR A 200 23.36 48.59 -4.52
N ARG A 201 24.43 49.28 -4.08
CA ARG A 201 24.34 50.67 -3.60
C ARG A 201 24.16 51.63 -4.77
N GLN A 202 23.02 52.32 -4.80
CA GLN A 202 22.69 53.28 -5.85
C GLN A 202 22.70 54.72 -5.29
N ALA A 203 23.28 55.65 -6.06
CA ALA A 203 23.36 57.05 -5.66
C ALA A 203 22.02 57.76 -5.88
N GLY A 204 21.20 57.82 -4.84
CA GLY A 204 19.92 58.53 -4.81
C GLY A 204 19.29 58.45 -3.42
N SER A 205 18.33 59.33 -3.13
CA SER A 205 17.62 59.44 -1.85
C SER A 205 16.12 59.20 -2.05
N TYR A 206 15.44 58.68 -1.03
CA TYR A 206 13.97 58.70 -0.94
C TYR A 206 13.42 60.03 -0.37
N GLY A 207 14.25 61.08 -0.29
CA GLY A 207 13.90 62.41 0.18
C GLY A 207 13.58 62.49 1.67
N ALA A 208 14.02 61.47 2.43
CA ALA A 208 13.77 61.21 3.85
C ALA A 208 12.29 61.28 4.30
N ASN A 209 11.83 60.20 4.93
CA ASN A 209 10.46 60.03 5.48
C ASN A 209 10.53 59.11 6.71
N SER A 210 11.55 59.29 7.55
CA SER A 210 12.00 58.28 8.51
C SER A 210 11.41 58.51 9.92
N VAL A 211 10.94 57.43 10.56
CA VAL A 211 10.05 57.50 11.74
C VAL A 211 10.61 56.70 12.90
N ALA A 212 10.92 57.36 14.02
CA ALA A 212 11.34 56.75 15.28
C ALA A 212 10.34 57.06 16.40
N VAL A 213 9.66 56.05 16.97
CA VAL A 213 8.59 56.26 17.98
C VAL A 213 8.76 55.34 19.18
N GLY A 214 8.93 55.93 20.37
CA GLY A 214 9.01 55.23 21.64
C GLY A 214 10.26 55.59 22.44
N ASN A 215 11.12 54.62 22.75
CA ASN A 215 12.26 54.79 23.64
C ASN A 215 13.59 54.26 23.09
N TYR A 216 14.60 55.12 22.92
CA TYR A 216 15.94 54.78 22.44
C TYR A 216 15.97 54.01 21.11
N ASN A 217 15.01 54.27 20.20
CA ASN A 217 15.02 53.67 18.87
C ASN A 217 15.99 54.40 17.94
N THR A 218 16.64 53.65 17.04
CA THR A 218 17.62 54.18 16.08
C THR A 218 17.14 53.94 14.65
N VAL A 219 17.08 55.01 13.86
CA VAL A 219 16.80 54.97 12.43
C VAL A 219 17.94 55.62 11.67
N SER A 220 18.52 54.91 10.71
CA SER A 220 19.58 55.44 9.84
C SER A 220 19.32 55.23 8.35
N GLY A 221 18.27 54.48 8.00
CA GLY A 221 17.80 54.36 6.62
C GLY A 221 16.90 55.53 6.19
N ASP A 222 16.93 55.81 4.89
CA ASP A 222 15.93 56.64 4.21
C ASP A 222 14.58 55.90 4.15
N ALA A 223 13.49 56.57 4.50
CA ALA A 223 12.13 55.98 4.62
C ALA A 223 12.04 54.74 5.54
N ALA A 224 12.89 54.68 6.57
CA ALA A 224 12.92 53.58 7.53
C ALA A 224 12.12 53.89 8.81
N ILE A 225 11.61 52.86 9.48
CA ILE A 225 10.67 52.94 10.60
C ILE A 225 11.19 52.13 11.79
N ALA A 226 11.39 52.75 12.96
CA ALA A 226 11.69 52.06 14.21
C ALA A 226 10.69 52.43 15.32
N ILE A 227 9.93 51.46 15.82
CA ILE A 227 8.88 51.67 16.82
C ILE A 227 9.11 50.74 18.03
N GLY A 228 8.83 51.26 19.23
CA GLY A 228 8.87 50.52 20.49
C GLY A 228 10.04 50.95 21.36
N SER A 229 10.93 50.03 21.75
CA SER A 229 12.07 50.34 22.61
C SER A 229 13.36 49.65 22.15
N LYS A 230 14.40 50.46 21.90
CA LYS A 230 15.70 49.99 21.35
C LYS A 230 15.57 49.26 20.00
N SER A 231 14.52 49.56 19.22
CA SER A 231 14.37 49.06 17.85
C SER A 231 15.35 49.77 16.92
N GLN A 232 15.89 49.05 15.94
CA GLN A 232 16.93 49.53 15.03
C GLN A 232 16.54 49.30 13.57
N ALA A 233 16.41 50.37 12.79
CA ALA A 233 16.09 50.36 11.36
C ALA A 233 17.19 51.09 10.57
N THR A 234 18.27 50.37 10.23
CA THR A 234 19.57 51.01 9.90
C THR A 234 19.85 51.20 8.40
N LEU A 235 18.99 50.66 7.52
CA LEU A 235 19.09 50.81 6.07
C LEU A 235 17.72 51.12 5.45
N SER A 236 17.71 51.63 4.22
CA SER A 236 16.51 52.24 3.62
C SER A 236 15.32 51.26 3.50
N ASN A 237 14.10 51.77 3.66
CA ASN A 237 12.85 51.00 3.75
C ASN A 237 12.82 49.90 4.85
N ALA A 238 13.77 49.86 5.79
CA ALA A 238 13.75 48.90 6.89
C ALA A 238 12.68 49.26 7.94
N THR A 239 11.99 48.26 8.49
CA THR A 239 10.92 48.42 9.49
C THR A 239 11.20 47.54 10.70
N ALA A 240 11.45 48.13 11.87
CA ALA A 240 11.72 47.45 13.13
C ALA A 240 10.68 47.84 14.20
N ILE A 241 9.83 46.90 14.63
CA ILE A 241 8.72 47.18 15.57
C ILE A 241 8.76 46.18 16.73
N GLY A 242 9.08 46.63 17.94
CA GLY A 242 9.09 45.79 19.14
C GLY A 242 9.96 46.34 20.28
N ASN A 243 10.38 45.46 21.18
CA ASN A 243 11.54 45.73 22.03
C ASN A 243 12.77 45.06 21.40
N THR A 244 13.87 45.80 21.23
CA THR A 244 15.12 45.31 20.62
C THR A 244 14.95 44.60 19.26
N ALA A 245 13.94 45.00 18.48
CA ALA A 245 13.74 44.54 17.11
C ALA A 245 14.80 45.13 16.18
N THR A 246 15.37 44.36 15.26
CA THR A 246 16.48 44.80 14.40
C THR A 246 16.19 44.49 12.93
N ALA A 247 16.03 45.53 12.13
CA ALA A 247 15.89 45.50 10.68
C ALA A 247 17.08 46.25 10.06
N ASN A 248 18.17 45.53 9.75
CA ASN A 248 19.46 46.14 9.43
C ASN A 248 19.89 46.01 7.95
N ARG A 249 18.99 45.55 7.08
CA ARG A 249 19.19 45.44 5.61
C ARG A 249 18.05 46.10 4.83
N VAL A 250 18.23 46.36 3.53
CA VAL A 250 17.27 47.18 2.78
C VAL A 250 15.94 46.44 2.60
N GLY A 251 14.83 47.14 2.87
CA GLY A 251 13.48 46.59 2.80
C GLY A 251 13.23 45.44 3.77
N THR A 252 14.00 45.33 4.85
CA THR A 252 13.78 44.30 5.88
C THR A 252 12.66 44.66 6.84
N ILE A 253 11.93 43.66 7.32
CA ILE A 253 10.81 43.83 8.25
C ILE A 253 11.05 42.95 9.48
N ALA A 254 11.28 43.53 10.64
CA ALA A 254 11.46 42.85 11.92
C ALA A 254 10.37 43.29 12.91
N ILE A 255 9.39 42.42 13.17
CA ILE A 255 8.22 42.72 14.03
C ILE A 255 8.14 41.72 15.19
N GLY A 256 8.36 42.20 16.40
CA GLY A 256 8.33 41.40 17.63
C GLY A 256 9.54 41.67 18.53
N THR A 257 9.41 41.32 19.80
CA THR A 257 10.53 41.46 20.76
C THR A 257 11.71 40.59 20.33
N ARG A 258 12.87 41.23 20.10
CA ARG A 258 14.10 40.59 19.60
C ARG A 258 13.91 39.85 18.26
N ALA A 259 12.95 40.30 17.44
CA ALA A 259 12.85 39.92 16.04
C ALA A 259 14.03 40.50 15.25
N GLN A 260 14.55 39.75 14.28
CA GLN A 260 15.74 40.10 13.51
C GLN A 260 15.55 39.81 12.01
N ALA A 261 15.61 40.84 11.18
CA ALA A 261 15.65 40.72 9.73
C ALA A 261 16.88 41.45 9.17
N GLY A 262 17.67 40.75 8.35
CA GLY A 262 18.92 41.26 7.80
C GLY A 262 20.15 40.47 8.27
N ASP A 263 21.31 41.12 8.41
CA ASP A 263 22.58 40.43 8.71
C ASP A 263 22.50 39.64 10.02
N PHE A 264 23.12 38.46 10.03
CA PHE A 264 23.17 37.60 11.19
C PHE A 264 23.98 38.21 12.33
N VAL A 265 23.34 38.31 13.49
CA VAL A 265 23.91 38.75 14.76
C VAL A 265 23.75 37.58 15.71
N ALA A 266 24.87 36.94 16.05
CA ALA A 266 24.87 35.82 16.97
C ALA A 266 24.33 36.26 18.33
N ASN A 267 23.35 35.53 18.86
CA ASN A 267 22.96 35.63 20.25
C ASN A 267 23.95 34.77 21.05
N PRO A 268 24.81 35.35 21.91
CA PRO A 268 25.82 34.59 22.64
C PRO A 268 25.23 33.54 23.61
N ASN A 269 23.91 33.57 23.85
CA ASN A 269 23.19 32.63 24.69
C ASN A 269 22.63 31.41 23.91
N VAL A 270 22.82 31.33 22.58
CA VAL A 270 22.28 30.26 21.73
C VAL A 270 23.43 29.45 21.13
N ALA A 271 23.63 28.23 21.62
CA ALA A 271 24.80 27.41 21.28
C ALA A 271 24.95 27.07 19.78
N THR A 272 23.85 27.01 19.03
CA THR A 272 23.87 26.80 17.57
C THR A 272 24.41 28.00 16.79
N ASP A 273 24.37 29.21 17.35
CA ASP A 273 24.73 30.43 16.63
C ASP A 273 26.22 30.49 16.28
N ALA A 274 27.09 29.91 17.10
CA ALA A 274 28.52 29.83 16.80
C ALA A 274 28.81 28.90 15.61
N GLN A 275 28.08 27.78 15.50
CA GLN A 275 28.18 26.86 14.35
C GLN A 275 27.55 27.45 13.09
N LEU A 276 26.53 28.30 13.26
CA LEU A 276 25.85 28.98 12.17
C LEU A 276 26.65 30.18 11.64
N ALA A 277 27.29 30.99 12.50
CA ALA A 277 28.13 32.11 12.09
C ALA A 277 29.25 31.71 11.11
N GLY A 278 29.87 30.55 11.35
CA GLY A 278 30.88 29.96 10.47
C GLY A 278 30.36 29.52 9.10
N LYS A 279 29.05 29.26 8.96
CA LYS A 279 28.37 28.96 7.69
C LYS A 279 27.78 30.19 6.98
N LEU A 280 27.53 31.27 7.73
CA LEU A 280 26.84 32.47 7.23
C LEU A 280 27.78 33.63 6.85
N SER A 281 29.08 33.50 7.13
CA SER A 281 30.07 34.52 6.83
C SER A 281 30.23 34.75 5.33
N ALA A 282 30.18 36.02 4.89
CA ALA A 282 30.45 36.49 3.53
C ALA A 282 29.55 35.95 2.40
N ARG A 283 28.23 35.83 2.61
CA ARG A 283 27.27 35.74 1.48
C ARG A 283 27.31 37.04 0.67
N GLN A 284 27.47 36.94 -0.64
CA GLN A 284 27.52 38.10 -1.55
C GLN A 284 26.18 38.85 -1.61
N ASP A 285 25.08 38.13 -1.36
CA ASP A 285 23.70 38.55 -1.59
C ASP A 285 23.06 39.22 -0.35
N GLY A 286 23.79 39.36 0.76
CA GLY A 286 23.28 39.91 2.01
C GLY A 286 21.99 39.24 2.51
N ALA A 287 21.19 40.02 3.25
CA ALA A 287 19.87 39.62 3.74
C ALA A 287 18.81 40.70 3.48
N ASP A 288 18.92 41.37 2.34
CA ASP A 288 17.94 42.36 1.88
C ASP A 288 16.56 41.70 1.63
N ARG A 289 15.49 42.49 1.81
CA ARG A 289 14.08 42.09 1.60
C ARG A 289 13.65 40.88 2.47
N ALA A 290 14.32 40.64 3.60
CA ALA A 290 13.99 39.59 4.57
C ALA A 290 12.91 40.02 5.57
N VAL A 291 12.07 39.08 6.02
CA VAL A 291 10.90 39.33 6.88
C VAL A 291 10.92 38.41 8.10
N ALA A 292 11.07 38.97 9.30
CA ALA A 292 11.02 38.28 10.59
C ALA A 292 9.84 38.80 11.43
N VAL A 293 8.90 37.91 11.76
CA VAL A 293 7.70 38.27 12.55
C VAL A 293 7.51 37.26 13.69
N GLY A 294 7.66 37.73 14.92
CA GLY A 294 7.55 36.94 16.14
C GLY A 294 8.70 37.19 17.13
N TYR A 295 8.48 36.83 18.40
CA TYR A 295 9.50 36.84 19.45
C TYR A 295 10.69 35.96 19.03
N GLU A 296 11.92 36.48 19.04
CA GLU A 296 13.14 35.77 18.57
C GLU A 296 13.08 35.20 17.14
N SER A 297 12.19 35.74 16.28
CA SER A 297 12.19 35.39 14.86
C SER A 297 13.44 35.92 14.13
N ARG A 298 13.98 35.16 13.18
CA ARG A 298 15.23 35.45 12.47
C ARG A 298 15.14 35.17 10.98
N ALA A 299 15.19 36.20 10.16
CA ALA A 299 15.27 36.11 8.70
C ALA A 299 16.59 36.72 8.21
N VAL A 300 17.59 35.87 7.94
CA VAL A 300 18.99 36.27 7.72
C VAL A 300 19.60 35.76 6.40
N GLY A 301 18.74 35.39 5.45
CA GLY A 301 19.09 35.22 4.04
C GLY A 301 18.33 36.20 3.15
N TYR A 302 18.82 36.41 1.93
CA TYR A 302 18.15 37.25 0.93
C TYR A 302 16.74 36.73 0.62
N LYS A 303 15.73 37.63 0.64
CA LYS A 303 14.29 37.29 0.52
C LYS A 303 13.80 36.19 1.49
N SER A 304 14.44 36.00 2.64
CA SER A 304 14.03 34.97 3.62
C SER A 304 12.83 35.40 4.47
N ASN A 305 12.01 34.43 4.91
CA ASN A 305 10.78 34.69 5.67
C ASN A 305 10.72 33.82 6.93
N ALA A 306 10.70 34.42 8.12
CA ALA A 306 10.65 33.75 9.41
C ALA A 306 9.46 34.24 10.24
N ILE A 307 8.38 33.45 10.29
CA ILE A 307 7.10 33.86 10.88
C ILE A 307 6.70 32.89 11.99
N GLY A 308 6.90 33.30 13.25
CA GLY A 308 6.64 32.52 14.45
C GLY A 308 7.61 32.84 15.58
N SER A 309 7.23 32.47 16.81
CA SER A 309 8.12 32.58 17.97
C SER A 309 9.33 31.65 17.79
N GLY A 310 10.55 32.18 17.76
CA GLY A 310 11.76 31.43 17.49
C GLY A 310 11.87 30.85 16.07
N ALA A 311 11.09 31.33 15.10
CA ALA A 311 11.19 30.89 13.71
C ALA A 311 12.50 31.39 13.07
N TRP A 312 13.22 30.51 12.37
CA TRP A 312 14.55 30.78 11.79
C TRP A 312 14.59 30.45 10.30
N ALA A 313 14.75 31.46 9.45
CA ALA A 313 15.00 31.35 8.01
C ALA A 313 16.39 31.91 7.70
N LEU A 314 17.36 31.01 7.48
CA LEU A 314 18.78 31.30 7.66
C LEU A 314 19.62 31.33 6.38
N ASP A 315 19.00 31.04 5.22
CA ASP A 315 19.64 31.07 3.90
C ASP A 315 18.73 31.76 2.85
N ASN A 316 19.24 32.01 1.65
CA ASN A 316 18.53 32.76 0.63
C ASN A 316 17.29 32.00 0.15
N HIS A 317 16.18 32.73 -0.03
CA HIS A 317 14.86 32.20 -0.37
C HIS A 317 14.30 31.16 0.63
N SER A 318 14.89 31.03 1.83
CA SER A 318 14.37 30.13 2.87
C SER A 318 13.12 30.69 3.53
N THR A 319 12.18 29.81 3.90
CA THR A 319 10.91 30.20 4.53
C THR A 319 10.59 29.28 5.69
N ALA A 320 10.47 29.83 6.90
CA ALA A 320 10.11 29.13 8.13
C ALA A 320 8.85 29.75 8.75
N ILE A 321 7.75 29.00 8.80
CA ILE A 321 6.46 29.45 9.35
C ILE A 321 5.98 28.46 10.41
N GLY A 322 5.95 28.91 11.67
CA GLY A 322 5.60 28.12 12.84
C GLY A 322 6.52 28.43 14.03
N SER A 323 6.06 28.10 15.25
CA SER A 323 6.90 28.26 16.44
C SER A 323 8.12 27.34 16.35
N SER A 324 9.33 27.87 16.51
CA SER A 324 10.59 27.13 16.41
C SER A 324 10.80 26.42 15.05
N ALA A 325 10.12 26.86 13.99
CA ALA A 325 10.35 26.37 12.63
C ALA A 325 11.73 26.79 12.12
N GLN A 326 12.42 25.92 11.41
CA GLN A 326 13.81 26.09 10.97
C GLN A 326 13.94 25.76 9.47
N ALA A 327 14.22 26.77 8.67
CA ALA A 327 14.58 26.65 7.26
C ALA A 327 16.03 27.13 7.09
N THR A 328 16.98 26.19 7.16
CA THR A 328 18.39 26.52 7.43
C THR A 328 19.30 26.42 6.21
N ALA A 329 18.74 26.10 5.04
CA ALA A 329 19.47 25.87 3.79
C ALA A 329 18.81 26.59 2.62
N ASN A 330 19.55 26.72 1.52
CA ASN A 330 19.15 27.49 0.35
C ASN A 330 17.83 26.98 -0.25
N HIS A 331 16.87 27.87 -0.47
CA HIS A 331 15.49 27.54 -0.91
C HIS A 331 14.74 26.52 -0.01
N ALA A 332 15.16 26.29 1.24
CA ALA A 332 14.47 25.38 2.14
C ALA A 332 13.14 25.97 2.67
N GLN A 333 12.10 25.14 2.79
CA GLN A 333 10.77 25.57 3.24
C GLN A 333 10.27 24.72 4.41
N ALA A 334 9.97 25.34 5.56
CA ALA A 334 9.50 24.69 6.78
C ALA A 334 8.17 25.29 7.26
N PHE A 335 7.09 24.52 7.18
CA PHE A 335 5.74 24.90 7.62
C PHE A 335 5.26 23.96 8.74
N GLY A 336 5.16 24.49 9.96
CA GLY A 336 4.77 23.74 11.16
C GLY A 336 5.61 24.13 12.38
N ALA A 337 5.08 23.88 13.59
CA ALA A 337 5.89 24.05 14.81
C ALA A 337 7.04 23.04 14.83
N GLY A 338 8.26 23.45 15.16
CA GLY A 338 9.45 22.57 15.18
C GLY A 338 9.86 21.96 13.83
N ALA A 339 9.23 22.36 12.72
CA ALA A 339 9.52 21.87 11.37
C ALA A 339 10.96 22.23 10.95
N GLN A 340 11.71 21.28 10.37
CA GLN A 340 13.15 21.41 10.09
C GLN A 340 13.48 21.08 8.63
N ALA A 341 13.51 22.11 7.77
CA ALA A 341 13.97 22.03 6.39
C ALA A 341 15.45 22.46 6.35
N THR A 342 16.36 21.48 6.36
CA THR A 342 17.80 21.72 6.54
C THR A 342 18.68 21.21 5.39
N GLY A 343 18.09 20.48 4.43
CA GLY A 343 18.71 20.21 3.12
C GLY A 343 18.41 21.32 2.09
N VAL A 344 19.26 21.45 1.06
CA VAL A 344 19.06 22.42 -0.03
C VAL A 344 17.80 22.07 -0.83
N ARG A 345 16.95 23.06 -1.09
CA ARG A 345 15.63 22.88 -1.74
C ARG A 345 14.73 21.84 -1.06
N SER A 346 14.93 21.58 0.23
CA SER A 346 14.08 20.69 1.01
C SER A 346 12.75 21.37 1.41
N ASN A 347 11.68 20.59 1.54
CA ASN A 347 10.34 21.10 1.83
C ASN A 347 9.68 20.29 2.96
N VAL A 348 9.11 20.97 3.95
CA VAL A 348 8.57 20.35 5.16
C VAL A 348 7.19 20.94 5.48
N PHE A 349 6.19 20.07 5.62
CA PHE A 349 4.81 20.41 5.91
C PHE A 349 4.28 19.52 7.05
N GLY A 350 4.47 19.95 8.30
CA GLY A 350 4.04 19.22 9.49
C GLY A 350 4.77 19.67 10.75
N SER A 351 4.13 19.52 11.91
CA SER A 351 4.80 19.73 13.21
C SER A 351 5.93 18.72 13.36
N ASP A 352 7.09 19.16 13.83
CA ASP A 352 8.26 18.32 14.17
C ASP A 352 8.81 17.46 13.02
N ALA A 353 8.38 17.76 11.78
CA ALA A 353 8.80 17.08 10.57
C ALA A 353 10.18 17.57 10.11
N ILE A 354 10.93 16.70 9.43
CA ILE A 354 12.35 16.91 9.11
C ILE A 354 12.61 16.53 7.65
N ALA A 355 13.19 17.45 6.88
CA ALA A 355 13.82 17.14 5.60
C ALA A 355 15.26 17.68 5.62
N ASN A 356 16.21 16.80 5.91
CA ASN A 356 17.62 17.17 6.14
C ASN A 356 18.58 16.72 5.02
N ALA A 357 18.03 16.15 3.93
CA ALA A 357 18.76 15.85 2.70
C ALA A 357 18.30 16.76 1.55
N ASP A 358 19.15 16.94 0.55
CA ASP A 358 18.88 17.83 -0.58
C ASP A 358 17.72 17.31 -1.45
N TYR A 359 16.86 18.22 -1.90
CA TYR A 359 15.63 17.94 -2.66
C TYR A 359 14.64 16.99 -1.94
N ALA A 360 14.79 16.79 -0.62
CA ALA A 360 13.91 15.92 0.16
C ALA A 360 12.62 16.64 0.59
N ILE A 361 11.52 15.87 0.71
CA ILE A 361 10.19 16.42 1.06
C ILE A 361 9.58 15.61 2.21
N ALA A 362 9.16 16.28 3.29
CA ALA A 362 8.51 15.66 4.44
C ALA A 362 7.10 16.25 4.66
N ILE A 363 6.06 15.41 4.64
CA ILE A 363 4.65 15.82 4.78
C ILE A 363 3.97 14.97 5.85
N GLY A 364 3.54 15.58 6.94
CA GLY A 364 2.93 14.93 8.12
C GLY A 364 3.75 15.12 9.40
N ASN A 365 3.12 14.98 10.58
CA ASN A 365 3.81 15.15 11.87
C ASN A 365 5.00 14.17 11.99
N LYS A 366 6.19 14.67 12.35
CA LYS A 366 7.44 13.90 12.46
C LYS A 366 7.85 13.10 11.20
N ALA A 367 7.28 13.39 10.03
CA ALA A 367 7.74 12.79 8.78
C ALA A 367 9.22 13.15 8.57
N ASN A 368 10.04 12.17 8.22
CA ASN A 368 11.50 12.26 8.19
C ASN A 368 12.05 11.86 6.81
N ALA A 369 12.37 12.87 6.01
CA ALA A 369 12.95 12.75 4.68
C ALA A 369 14.47 13.00 4.74
N SER A 370 15.20 11.94 5.07
CA SER A 370 16.65 11.90 5.32
C SER A 370 17.48 11.34 4.16
N VAL A 371 16.87 11.20 2.99
CA VAL A 371 17.50 10.70 1.76
C VAL A 371 17.25 11.72 0.65
N ALA A 372 18.27 11.99 -0.17
CA ALA A 372 18.16 12.96 -1.25
C ALA A 372 17.09 12.57 -2.27
N ASN A 373 16.46 13.57 -2.91
CA ASN A 373 15.37 13.41 -3.89
C ASN A 373 14.21 12.50 -3.42
N SER A 374 14.00 12.36 -2.10
CA SER A 374 13.07 11.38 -1.52
C SER A 374 11.96 12.05 -0.71
N ILE A 375 10.82 11.39 -0.61
CA ILE A 375 9.59 11.93 0.00
C ILE A 375 9.15 11.05 1.16
N ALA A 376 8.97 11.63 2.35
CA ALA A 376 8.25 11.04 3.47
C ALA A 376 6.81 11.58 3.50
N LEU A 377 5.82 10.71 3.35
CA LEU A 377 4.40 11.09 3.21
C LEU A 377 3.54 10.40 4.28
N GLY A 378 2.88 11.19 5.12
CA GLY A 378 2.15 10.73 6.30
C GLY A 378 2.95 10.89 7.61
N ALA A 379 2.24 10.89 8.74
CA ALA A 379 2.88 11.03 10.06
C ALA A 379 3.88 9.90 10.33
N ASP A 380 4.98 10.22 11.02
CA ASP A 380 6.05 9.30 11.43
C ASP A 380 6.67 8.46 10.27
N SER A 381 6.43 8.86 9.01
CA SER A 381 6.98 8.22 7.81
C SER A 381 8.48 8.49 7.66
N THR A 382 9.25 7.48 7.27
CA THR A 382 10.72 7.58 7.12
C THR A 382 11.16 7.19 5.72
N THR A 383 11.90 8.05 5.02
CA THR A 383 12.56 7.66 3.75
C THR A 383 13.67 6.63 3.97
N ARG A 384 13.91 5.78 2.97
CA ARG A 384 15.06 4.86 2.93
C ARG A 384 15.80 5.03 1.60
N ALA A 385 17.10 4.72 1.59
CA ALA A 385 17.90 4.69 0.37
C ALA A 385 17.21 3.82 -0.71
N ALA A 386 17.17 4.33 -1.94
CA ALA A 386 16.55 3.63 -3.05
C ALA A 386 17.44 2.45 -3.50
N THR A 387 16.80 1.34 -3.87
CA THR A 387 17.49 0.09 -4.22
C THR A 387 17.27 -0.27 -5.67
N SER A 388 18.34 -0.37 -6.46
CA SER A 388 18.31 -0.97 -7.80
C SER A 388 17.97 -2.46 -7.68
N VAL A 389 16.81 -2.88 -8.18
CA VAL A 389 16.38 -4.29 -8.22
C VAL A 389 16.18 -4.69 -9.69
N THR A 390 17.07 -5.53 -10.21
CA THR A 390 17.02 -6.02 -11.62
C THR A 390 16.33 -7.38 -11.76
N ASN A 391 16.26 -8.12 -10.64
CA ASN A 391 15.72 -9.47 -10.53
C ASN A 391 15.35 -9.80 -9.07
N GLY A 392 14.63 -10.90 -8.86
CA GLY A 392 14.33 -11.48 -7.55
C GLY A 392 14.06 -12.98 -7.67
N VAL A 393 14.45 -13.75 -6.64
CA VAL A 393 14.36 -15.22 -6.66
C VAL A 393 13.32 -15.70 -5.64
N VAL A 394 12.38 -16.53 -6.07
CA VAL A 394 11.36 -17.17 -5.21
C VAL A 394 11.32 -18.66 -5.53
N ALA A 395 11.46 -19.51 -4.50
CA ALA A 395 11.46 -20.99 -4.64
C ALA A 395 12.41 -21.54 -5.73
N GLY A 396 13.54 -20.87 -5.96
CA GLY A 396 14.52 -21.24 -7.00
C GLY A 396 14.25 -20.64 -8.40
N HIS A 397 13.05 -20.12 -8.65
CA HIS A 397 12.74 -19.41 -9.90
C HIS A 397 13.20 -17.94 -9.83
N THR A 398 13.90 -17.49 -10.86
CA THR A 398 14.37 -16.10 -10.97
C THR A 398 13.41 -15.30 -11.86
N PHE A 399 12.77 -14.28 -11.29
CA PHE A 399 12.07 -13.24 -12.03
C PHE A 399 13.06 -12.11 -12.32
N GLY A 400 13.09 -11.56 -13.52
CA GLY A 400 14.05 -10.51 -13.88
C GLY A 400 13.71 -9.79 -15.17
N GLY A 401 14.54 -8.81 -15.53
CA GLY A 401 14.22 -7.86 -16.61
C GLY A 401 13.27 -6.76 -16.16
N PHE A 402 13.30 -6.40 -14.87
CA PHE A 402 12.49 -5.31 -14.33
C PHE A 402 12.94 -3.95 -14.90
N ALA A 403 11.99 -3.09 -15.22
CA ALA A 403 12.24 -1.69 -15.59
C ALA A 403 12.54 -0.81 -14.36
N GLY A 404 12.95 0.44 -14.58
CA GLY A 404 13.14 1.43 -13.51
C GLY A 404 14.35 1.19 -12.59
N THR A 405 15.37 0.45 -13.06
CA THR A 405 16.53 -0.01 -12.27
C THR A 405 17.43 1.09 -11.68
N ASN A 406 17.21 2.36 -12.03
CA ASN A 406 18.07 3.49 -11.65
C ASN A 406 17.30 4.55 -10.84
N PRO A 407 16.74 4.21 -9.67
CA PRO A 407 15.95 5.15 -8.88
C PRO A 407 16.83 6.22 -8.20
N VAL A 408 16.42 7.49 -8.31
CA VAL A 408 17.14 8.66 -7.77
C VAL A 408 16.84 8.98 -6.30
N GLY A 409 15.80 8.34 -5.75
CA GLY A 409 15.22 8.56 -4.42
C GLY A 409 14.04 7.62 -4.20
N SER A 410 13.33 7.73 -3.07
CA SER A 410 12.16 6.91 -2.76
C SER A 410 10.99 7.74 -2.23
N VAL A 411 9.75 7.30 -2.52
CA VAL A 411 8.55 7.79 -1.84
C VAL A 411 8.17 6.78 -0.76
N SER A 412 8.25 7.19 0.50
CA SER A 412 7.90 6.37 1.66
C SER A 412 6.61 6.87 2.30
N VAL A 413 5.61 5.99 2.37
CA VAL A 413 4.30 6.28 2.96
C VAL A 413 4.18 5.86 4.43
N GLY A 414 5.30 5.50 5.08
CA GLY A 414 5.30 4.97 6.45
C GLY A 414 6.71 4.64 6.96
N ASN A 415 6.75 3.74 7.95
CA ASN A 415 7.99 3.15 8.47
C ASN A 415 7.85 1.62 8.59
N THR A 416 8.76 0.92 9.27
CA THR A 416 8.73 -0.56 9.37
C THR A 416 7.53 -1.10 10.15
N ASN A 417 6.96 -0.29 11.05
CA ASN A 417 5.91 -0.68 11.98
C ASN A 417 4.56 -0.05 11.58
N GLU A 418 4.61 1.12 10.97
CA GLU A 418 3.46 1.93 10.57
C GLU A 418 3.40 2.02 9.03
N VAL A 419 3.07 0.88 8.41
CA VAL A 419 2.83 0.80 6.96
C VAL A 419 1.43 1.30 6.60
N ARG A 420 1.27 1.84 5.39
CA ARG A 420 -0.02 2.40 4.91
C ARG A 420 -0.46 1.76 3.60
N GLN A 421 -1.77 1.55 3.47
CA GLN A 421 -2.40 1.14 2.21
C GLN A 421 -2.48 2.33 1.26
N ILE A 422 -2.25 2.09 -0.04
CA ILE A 422 -2.44 3.08 -1.10
C ILE A 422 -3.72 2.70 -1.85
N HIS A 423 -4.77 3.49 -1.66
CA HIS A 423 -6.09 3.26 -2.28
C HIS A 423 -6.23 4.02 -3.60
N ASN A 424 -7.29 3.70 -4.36
CA ASN A 424 -7.65 4.35 -5.62
C ASN A 424 -6.57 4.29 -6.73
N VAL A 425 -5.67 3.32 -6.66
CA VAL A 425 -4.67 3.03 -7.70
C VAL A 425 -5.37 2.43 -8.91
N ALA A 426 -5.39 3.17 -10.02
CA ALA A 426 -5.85 2.67 -11.32
C ALA A 426 -4.97 1.51 -11.82
N ALA A 427 -5.46 0.74 -12.80
CA ALA A 427 -4.67 -0.36 -13.35
C ALA A 427 -3.50 0.19 -14.19
N GLY A 428 -2.26 -0.12 -13.78
CA GLY A 428 -1.05 0.28 -14.50
C GLY A 428 -0.83 -0.49 -15.81
N LYS A 429 -0.01 0.03 -16.72
CA LYS A 429 0.39 -0.66 -17.95
C LYS A 429 1.09 -1.99 -17.61
N ILE A 430 0.66 -3.10 -18.20
CA ILE A 430 1.32 -4.42 -18.05
C ILE A 430 2.22 -4.66 -19.25
N SER A 431 3.52 -4.37 -19.11
CA SER A 431 4.54 -4.60 -20.13
C SER A 431 5.95 -4.57 -19.52
N ALA A 432 6.95 -5.12 -20.21
CA ALA A 432 8.33 -5.24 -19.72
C ALA A 432 9.06 -3.89 -19.51
N ASP A 433 8.57 -2.81 -20.11
CA ASP A 433 9.07 -1.44 -19.98
C ASP A 433 8.28 -0.59 -18.96
N SER A 434 7.26 -1.16 -18.31
CA SER A 434 6.36 -0.42 -17.42
C SER A 434 6.98 -0.11 -16.07
N THR A 435 6.75 1.12 -15.58
CA THR A 435 7.08 1.57 -14.22
C THR A 435 5.83 1.99 -13.42
N ASP A 436 4.65 1.60 -13.88
CA ASP A 436 3.38 1.91 -13.21
C ASP A 436 3.16 1.04 -11.96
N ALA A 437 2.39 1.55 -11.00
CA ALA A 437 1.94 0.76 -9.86
C ALA A 437 0.91 -0.30 -10.29
N VAL A 438 1.17 -1.57 -9.97
CA VAL A 438 0.22 -2.67 -10.16
C VAL A 438 -0.79 -2.68 -9.01
N ASN A 439 -2.08 -2.72 -9.32
CA ASN A 439 -3.14 -2.75 -8.30
C ASN A 439 -3.64 -4.18 -7.98
N GLY A 440 -4.50 -4.29 -6.96
CA GLY A 440 -5.01 -5.58 -6.49
C GLY A 440 -5.85 -6.36 -7.50
N SER A 441 -6.59 -5.70 -8.40
CA SER A 441 -7.42 -6.41 -9.39
C SER A 441 -6.60 -6.98 -10.54
N GLN A 442 -5.48 -6.34 -10.90
CA GLN A 442 -4.52 -6.89 -11.86
C GLN A 442 -3.87 -8.17 -11.33
N LEU A 443 -3.38 -8.14 -10.09
CA LEU A 443 -2.80 -9.32 -9.44
C LEU A 443 -3.85 -10.45 -9.26
N TYR A 444 -5.08 -10.09 -8.92
CA TYR A 444 -6.19 -11.05 -8.83
C TYR A 444 -6.51 -11.71 -10.18
N SER A 445 -6.49 -10.96 -11.29
CA SER A 445 -6.68 -11.55 -12.63
C SER A 445 -5.63 -12.63 -12.92
N VAL A 446 -4.34 -12.32 -12.72
CA VAL A 446 -3.23 -13.26 -12.94
C VAL A 446 -3.36 -14.50 -12.04
N ALA A 447 -3.78 -14.32 -10.78
CA ALA A 447 -4.02 -15.43 -9.87
C ALA A 447 -5.19 -16.33 -10.31
N ASN A 448 -6.28 -15.73 -10.82
CA ASN A 448 -7.46 -16.46 -11.32
C ASN A 448 -7.16 -17.20 -12.64
N ASP A 449 -6.39 -16.59 -13.54
CA ASP A 449 -5.94 -17.22 -14.79
C ASP A 449 -5.01 -18.40 -14.50
N LEU A 450 -4.07 -18.25 -13.55
CA LEU A 450 -3.21 -19.34 -13.07
C LEU A 450 -4.01 -20.47 -12.42
N GLN A 451 -4.98 -20.14 -11.55
CA GLN A 451 -5.86 -21.15 -10.94
C GLN A 451 -6.66 -21.91 -12.00
N THR A 452 -7.12 -21.22 -13.05
CA THR A 452 -7.81 -21.81 -14.20
C THR A 452 -6.88 -22.75 -14.99
N GLN A 453 -5.62 -22.38 -15.19
CA GLN A 453 -4.62 -23.25 -15.82
C GLN A 453 -4.34 -24.51 -14.99
N ILE A 454 -4.18 -24.38 -13.66
CA ILE A 454 -3.98 -25.51 -12.74
C ILE A 454 -5.17 -26.48 -12.77
N ASN A 455 -6.39 -25.94 -12.71
CA ASN A 455 -7.64 -26.68 -12.69
C ASN A 455 -7.93 -27.41 -14.02
N ASN A 456 -7.46 -26.89 -15.15
CA ASN A 456 -7.72 -27.48 -16.47
C ASN A 456 -6.59 -28.40 -16.93
N SER A 457 -5.33 -28.00 -16.75
CA SER A 457 -4.16 -28.73 -17.28
C SER A 457 -3.94 -30.05 -16.54
N THR A 458 -3.92 -30.01 -15.21
CA THR A 458 -3.55 -31.17 -14.38
C THR A 458 -4.61 -32.28 -14.47
N PRO A 459 -5.92 -32.00 -14.22
CA PRO A 459 -6.95 -33.01 -14.37
C PRO A 459 -7.17 -33.41 -15.82
N GLY A 460 -7.07 -32.48 -16.79
CA GLY A 460 -7.27 -32.81 -18.21
C GLY A 460 -6.28 -33.86 -18.73
N GLN A 461 -4.98 -33.67 -18.49
CA GLN A 461 -3.96 -34.65 -18.92
C GLN A 461 -4.03 -35.95 -18.11
N ILE A 462 -4.25 -35.87 -16.80
CA ILE A 462 -4.39 -37.06 -15.95
C ILE A 462 -5.63 -37.87 -16.32
N ASN A 463 -6.79 -37.23 -16.55
CA ASN A 463 -8.03 -37.91 -16.93
C ASN A 463 -7.93 -38.54 -18.32
N ASN A 464 -7.25 -37.90 -19.27
CA ASN A 464 -6.96 -38.51 -20.58
C ASN A 464 -6.09 -39.76 -20.42
N ASN A 465 -5.02 -39.69 -19.63
CA ASN A 465 -4.15 -40.84 -19.34
C ASN A 465 -4.88 -41.96 -18.59
N ILE A 466 -5.75 -41.62 -17.63
CA ILE A 466 -6.62 -42.58 -16.92
C ILE A 466 -7.61 -43.21 -17.89
N THR A 467 -8.31 -42.44 -18.73
CA THR A 467 -9.26 -42.98 -19.73
C THR A 467 -8.55 -43.92 -20.70
N ASN A 468 -7.37 -43.53 -21.20
CA ASN A 468 -6.56 -44.37 -22.07
C ASN A 468 -6.09 -45.65 -21.35
N LEU A 469 -5.73 -45.57 -20.07
CA LEU A 469 -5.34 -46.73 -19.27
C LEU A 469 -6.54 -47.64 -18.96
N THR A 470 -7.66 -47.09 -18.49
CA THR A 470 -8.93 -47.81 -18.25
C THR A 470 -9.38 -48.51 -19.50
N ASN A 471 -9.36 -47.82 -20.65
CA ASN A 471 -9.70 -48.45 -21.91
C ASN A 471 -8.70 -49.55 -22.26
N ARG A 472 -7.37 -49.33 -22.15
CA ARG A 472 -6.34 -50.34 -22.44
C ARG A 472 -6.36 -51.53 -21.46
N VAL A 473 -6.84 -51.34 -20.24
CA VAL A 473 -7.12 -52.39 -19.24
C VAL A 473 -8.36 -53.15 -19.66
N GLY A 474 -9.47 -52.46 -19.98
CA GLY A 474 -10.65 -53.06 -20.60
C GLY A 474 -10.29 -53.86 -21.85
N ASP A 475 -9.34 -53.38 -22.66
CA ASP A 475 -8.77 -53.99 -23.86
C ASP A 475 -7.86 -55.23 -23.59
N VAL A 476 -7.48 -55.43 -22.33
CA VAL A 476 -6.63 -56.53 -21.84
C VAL A 476 -7.44 -57.53 -21.03
N GLU A 477 -8.32 -57.10 -20.11
CA GLU A 477 -9.45 -57.90 -19.62
C GLU A 477 -10.23 -58.46 -20.81
N GLN A 478 -10.35 -57.62 -21.85
CA GLN A 478 -10.89 -58.02 -23.13
C GLN A 478 -10.09 -59.21 -23.64
N ARG A 479 -8.81 -59.00 -23.97
CA ARG A 479 -7.94 -60.05 -24.50
C ARG A 479 -7.80 -61.26 -23.55
N VAL A 480 -8.16 -61.17 -22.27
CA VAL A 480 -8.11 -62.28 -21.31
C VAL A 480 -9.34 -63.19 -21.41
N ASN A 481 -10.58 -62.68 -21.51
CA ASN A 481 -11.71 -63.63 -21.44
C ASN A 481 -11.95 -64.42 -22.74
N LYS A 482 -11.65 -63.92 -23.95
CA LYS A 482 -11.53 -64.88 -25.07
C LYS A 482 -10.25 -65.76 -24.93
N VAL A 483 -9.18 -65.34 -24.23
CA VAL A 483 -7.98 -66.20 -24.00
C VAL A 483 -8.25 -67.41 -23.08
N GLY A 484 -9.04 -67.28 -22.03
CA GLY A 484 -9.52 -68.48 -21.32
C GLY A 484 -10.48 -69.31 -22.17
N ALA A 485 -11.17 -68.68 -23.12
CA ALA A 485 -12.22 -69.28 -23.95
C ALA A 485 -11.73 -70.32 -24.95
N GLY A 486 -11.21 -69.91 -26.10
CA GLY A 486 -10.86 -70.88 -27.13
C GLY A 486 -9.78 -71.88 -26.68
N SER A 487 -9.05 -71.59 -25.60
CA SER A 487 -8.21 -72.58 -24.89
C SER A 487 -9.02 -73.80 -24.42
N ALA A 488 -10.18 -73.57 -23.78
CA ALA A 488 -11.14 -74.62 -23.44
C ALA A 488 -11.84 -75.20 -24.69
N ALA A 489 -12.05 -74.42 -25.75
CA ALA A 489 -12.61 -74.94 -27.01
C ALA A 489 -11.65 -75.93 -27.70
N LEU A 490 -10.34 -75.67 -27.64
CA LEU A 490 -9.30 -76.60 -28.06
C LEU A 490 -9.21 -77.83 -27.15
N ALA A 491 -9.43 -77.67 -25.84
CA ALA A 491 -9.47 -78.79 -24.89
C ALA A 491 -10.67 -79.73 -25.14
N ALA A 492 -11.77 -79.23 -25.72
CA ALA A 492 -12.93 -80.03 -26.12
C ALA A 492 -12.72 -80.82 -27.43
N LEU A 493 -11.57 -80.70 -28.11
CA LEU A 493 -11.28 -81.42 -29.35
C LEU A 493 -10.81 -82.85 -29.06
N HIS A 494 -11.75 -83.79 -29.03
CA HIS A 494 -11.45 -85.22 -28.88
C HIS A 494 -11.55 -85.98 -30.21
N PRO A 495 -10.52 -86.77 -30.60
CA PRO A 495 -10.60 -87.69 -31.72
C PRO A 495 -11.34 -88.98 -31.34
N LEU A 496 -11.99 -89.59 -32.34
CA LEU A 496 -12.60 -90.92 -32.23
C LEU A 496 -11.55 -92.04 -32.05
N ASP A 497 -12.00 -93.28 -31.88
CA ASP A 497 -11.12 -94.45 -31.87
C ASP A 497 -10.44 -94.72 -33.22
N PHE A 498 -9.43 -95.58 -33.24
CA PHE A 498 -8.61 -95.82 -34.43
C PHE A 498 -9.33 -96.74 -35.43
N ASN A 499 -9.58 -96.25 -36.63
CA ASN A 499 -9.96 -97.05 -37.79
C ASN A 499 -8.71 -97.24 -38.69
N PRO A 500 -8.31 -98.49 -39.07
CA PRO A 500 -7.19 -98.70 -39.98
C PRO A 500 -7.40 -98.11 -41.39
N ASP A 501 -8.65 -98.00 -41.85
CA ASP A 501 -9.00 -97.46 -43.17
C ASP A 501 -9.02 -95.92 -43.17
N ASP A 502 -9.58 -95.29 -42.11
CA ASP A 502 -9.68 -93.83 -41.97
C ASP A 502 -8.59 -93.24 -41.05
N LYS A 503 -7.45 -92.88 -41.65
CA LYS A 503 -6.28 -92.35 -40.91
C LYS A 503 -6.41 -90.88 -40.46
N TRP A 504 -7.50 -90.21 -40.81
CA TRP A 504 -7.80 -88.83 -40.46
C TRP A 504 -9.10 -88.73 -39.66
N THR A 505 -9.11 -87.91 -38.62
CA THR A 505 -10.32 -87.55 -37.88
C THR A 505 -10.42 -86.04 -37.76
N VAL A 506 -11.62 -85.48 -37.89
CA VAL A 506 -11.89 -84.06 -37.65
C VAL A 506 -12.86 -83.94 -36.47
N ALA A 507 -12.58 -83.02 -35.55
CA ALA A 507 -13.42 -82.73 -34.38
C ALA A 507 -13.75 -81.22 -34.31
N ALA A 508 -14.83 -80.88 -33.60
CA ALA A 508 -15.23 -79.50 -33.31
C ALA A 508 -15.46 -79.32 -31.79
N GLY A 509 -15.11 -78.15 -31.25
CA GLY A 509 -15.11 -77.86 -29.80
C GLY A 509 -15.60 -76.45 -29.43
N TYR A 510 -15.83 -76.22 -28.13
CA TYR A 510 -16.61 -75.07 -27.60
C TYR A 510 -16.14 -74.75 -26.15
N GLY A 511 -15.64 -73.53 -25.83
CA GLY A 511 -15.05 -73.21 -24.50
C GLY A 511 -14.88 -71.70 -24.08
N HIS A 512 -15.15 -71.23 -22.81
CA HIS A 512 -15.38 -69.79 -22.36
C HIS A 512 -14.22 -69.33 -21.50
N TYR A 513 -14.08 -68.01 -21.45
CA TYR A 513 -14.05 -67.38 -20.14
C TYR A 513 -15.11 -66.27 -20.06
N HIS A 514 -15.78 -66.16 -18.91
CA HIS A 514 -16.85 -65.21 -18.63
C HIS A 514 -17.88 -65.04 -19.78
N ASN A 515 -17.95 -63.90 -20.46
CA ASN A 515 -19.15 -63.47 -21.19
C ASN A 515 -19.21 -63.89 -22.70
N ALA A 516 -19.18 -65.17 -23.14
CA ALA A 516 -18.58 -65.49 -24.48
C ALA A 516 -19.19 -66.62 -25.44
N ASN A 517 -19.19 -66.53 -26.82
CA ASN A 517 -19.52 -67.60 -27.84
C ASN A 517 -18.77 -67.75 -29.26
N SER A 518 -17.94 -68.80 -29.52
CA SER A 518 -17.12 -69.26 -30.72
C SER A 518 -17.36 -70.74 -31.18
N ALA A 519 -16.42 -71.31 -31.97
CA ALA A 519 -16.05 -72.73 -32.01
C ALA A 519 -14.52 -72.99 -32.01
N ALA A 520 -14.09 -74.25 -32.05
CA ALA A 520 -12.74 -74.68 -32.45
C ALA A 520 -12.84 -75.88 -33.39
N LEU A 521 -11.81 -76.11 -34.21
CA LEU A 521 -11.71 -77.24 -35.14
C LEU A 521 -10.35 -77.92 -35.00
N GLY A 522 -10.35 -79.24 -34.93
CA GLY A 522 -9.15 -80.07 -34.80
C GLY A 522 -9.07 -81.12 -35.89
N ALA A 523 -7.89 -81.31 -36.46
CA ALA A 523 -7.56 -82.43 -37.34
C ALA A 523 -6.54 -83.34 -36.65
N PHE A 524 -6.79 -84.64 -36.69
CA PHE A 524 -5.98 -85.67 -36.06
C PHE A 524 -5.57 -86.68 -37.13
N TYR A 525 -4.29 -87.01 -37.20
CA TYR A 525 -3.73 -87.98 -38.13
C TYR A 525 -3.11 -89.14 -37.35
N ARG A 526 -3.53 -90.37 -37.65
CA ARG A 526 -3.02 -91.60 -37.05
C ARG A 526 -2.42 -92.50 -38.14
N PRO A 527 -1.09 -92.45 -38.38
CA PRO A 527 -0.45 -93.35 -39.34
C PRO A 527 -0.49 -94.82 -38.90
N ASN A 528 -0.64 -95.08 -37.59
CA ASN A 528 -0.80 -96.39 -36.95
C ASN A 528 -1.50 -96.24 -35.57
N GLU A 529 -1.74 -97.35 -34.86
CA GLU A 529 -2.39 -97.39 -33.53
C GLU A 529 -1.60 -96.70 -32.39
N ASP A 530 -0.29 -96.54 -32.55
CA ASP A 530 0.63 -96.13 -31.49
C ASP A 530 1.14 -94.69 -31.63
N THR A 531 0.89 -94.02 -32.78
CA THR A 531 1.25 -92.63 -33.04
C THR A 531 0.03 -91.82 -33.48
N MET A 532 -0.20 -90.69 -32.84
CA MET A 532 -1.18 -89.69 -33.25
C MET A 532 -0.54 -88.31 -33.33
N ILE A 533 -0.77 -87.60 -34.43
CA ILE A 533 -0.42 -86.19 -34.60
C ILE A 533 -1.74 -85.41 -34.54
N SER A 534 -1.78 -84.31 -33.78
CA SER A 534 -2.93 -83.41 -33.69
C SER A 534 -2.56 -81.99 -34.07
N VAL A 535 -3.48 -81.28 -34.71
CA VAL A 535 -3.44 -79.84 -34.94
C VAL A 535 -4.84 -79.27 -34.77
N GLY A 536 -4.98 -78.21 -34.01
CA GLY A 536 -6.26 -77.56 -33.75
C GLY A 536 -6.15 -76.05 -33.83
N SER A 537 -7.22 -75.41 -34.30
CA SER A 537 -7.33 -73.96 -34.42
C SER A 537 -8.70 -73.49 -33.97
N THR A 538 -8.75 -72.33 -33.32
CA THR A 538 -10.02 -71.75 -32.87
C THR A 538 -10.63 -70.89 -33.98
N VAL A 539 -11.96 -70.99 -34.19
CA VAL A 539 -12.68 -70.34 -35.31
C VAL A 539 -14.09 -69.84 -34.94
N GLY A 540 -14.79 -69.20 -35.88
CA GLY A 540 -16.06 -68.48 -35.60
C GLY A 540 -15.83 -67.20 -34.79
N ASN A 541 -14.57 -66.73 -34.82
CA ASN A 541 -13.98 -66.00 -33.72
C ASN A 541 -12.85 -65.08 -34.23
N GLY A 542 -11.62 -65.17 -33.70
CA GLY A 542 -10.39 -64.61 -34.28
C GLY A 542 -9.57 -63.73 -33.33
N ASN A 543 -9.01 -64.18 -32.22
CA ASN A 543 -7.77 -64.90 -32.37
C ASN A 543 -8.00 -66.37 -32.71
N PRO A 544 -7.54 -66.85 -33.86
CA PRO A 544 -7.12 -68.24 -33.90
C PRO A 544 -5.96 -68.38 -32.91
N GLN A 545 -6.22 -69.04 -31.79
CA GLN A 545 -5.19 -69.85 -31.16
C GLN A 545 -4.96 -71.07 -32.05
N LEU A 546 -3.73 -71.58 -32.00
CA LEU A 546 -3.36 -72.84 -32.61
C LEU A 546 -2.69 -73.72 -31.56
N ASN A 547 -3.10 -74.98 -31.48
CA ASN A 547 -2.34 -76.02 -30.80
C ASN A 547 -1.88 -77.07 -31.82
N ALA A 548 -0.78 -77.75 -31.48
CA ALA A 548 -0.29 -78.90 -32.19
C ALA A 548 0.35 -79.87 -31.18
N GLY A 549 0.25 -81.16 -31.42
CA GLY A 549 0.75 -82.18 -30.51
C GLY A 549 1.10 -83.48 -31.21
N VAL A 550 1.93 -84.28 -30.55
CA VAL A 550 2.20 -85.67 -30.94
C VAL A 550 2.04 -86.53 -29.71
N SER A 551 1.18 -87.54 -29.79
CA SER A 551 0.95 -88.53 -28.75
C SER A 551 1.51 -89.87 -29.22
N ILE A 552 2.28 -90.53 -28.34
CA ILE A 552 2.88 -91.84 -28.62
C ILE A 552 2.47 -92.81 -27.51
N ARG A 553 1.95 -93.98 -27.88
CA ARG A 553 1.59 -95.06 -26.97
C ARG A 553 2.81 -95.93 -26.70
N LEU A 554 3.06 -96.24 -25.42
CA LEU A 554 4.22 -97.04 -24.99
C LEU A 554 3.75 -98.19 -24.09
N GLY A 555 3.71 -99.41 -24.63
CA GLY A 555 3.25 -100.60 -23.92
C GLY A 555 3.43 -101.88 -24.75
N LYS A 556 3.27 -103.05 -24.12
CA LYS A 556 3.33 -104.34 -24.82
C LYS A 556 1.99 -104.67 -25.48
N ARG A 557 2.00 -104.95 -26.78
CA ARG A 557 0.87 -105.58 -27.48
C ARG A 557 0.73 -107.04 -27.01
N ALA A 558 -0.51 -107.52 -26.88
CA ALA A 558 -0.81 -108.93 -26.62
C ALA A 558 -1.31 -109.61 -27.91
N PRO A 559 -0.79 -110.79 -28.31
CA PRO A 559 -1.27 -111.52 -29.48
C PRO A 559 -2.62 -112.21 -29.21
N GLU A 560 -3.40 -112.46 -30.27
CA GLU A 560 -4.74 -113.05 -30.20
C GLU A 560 -4.79 -114.43 -29.53
N SER A 561 -5.93 -114.76 -28.91
CA SER A 561 -6.36 -116.14 -28.68
C SER A 561 -7.87 -116.28 -28.93
N ARG A 562 -8.24 -117.21 -29.80
CA ARG A 562 -9.62 -117.45 -30.26
C ARG A 562 -10.16 -118.74 -29.66
N SER A 563 -11.40 -118.77 -29.20
CA SER A 563 -12.17 -120.02 -29.04
C SER A 563 -13.67 -119.76 -28.95
N ARG A 564 -14.47 -120.78 -29.32
CA ARG A 564 -15.93 -120.76 -29.54
C ARG A 564 -16.31 -119.84 -30.73
N VAL A 565 -16.72 -120.34 -31.90
CA VAL A 565 -17.25 -121.67 -32.27
C VAL A 565 -16.61 -122.17 -33.57
N ALA A 566 -15.86 -123.28 -33.53
CA ALA A 566 -15.29 -123.91 -34.74
C ALA A 566 -14.92 -125.41 -34.61
N MET A 567 -15.59 -126.18 -33.74
CA MET A 567 -15.66 -127.66 -33.81
C MET A 567 -16.64 -128.16 -32.75
N GLY A 568 -17.36 -129.27 -33.01
CA GLY A 568 -18.23 -129.86 -31.98
C GLY A 568 -19.27 -130.88 -32.41
N ARG A 569 -19.84 -130.81 -33.63
CA ARG A 569 -20.72 -131.87 -34.17
C ARG A 569 -20.99 -131.80 -35.68
N GLU A 570 -19.93 -132.06 -36.46
CA GLU A 570 -20.05 -133.07 -37.50
C GLU A 570 -18.84 -133.99 -37.37
N ILE A 571 -19.07 -135.17 -36.80
CA ILE A 571 -18.09 -136.24 -36.63
C ILE A 571 -18.82 -137.52 -37.07
N ALA A 572 -18.44 -138.23 -38.13
CA ALA A 572 -17.29 -137.99 -39.02
C ALA A 572 -17.73 -137.31 -40.34
N GLU A 573 -16.98 -136.37 -40.95
CA GLU A 573 -15.79 -135.67 -40.44
C GLU A 573 -15.54 -134.39 -41.26
N LEU A 574 -15.37 -133.25 -40.58
CA LEU A 574 -14.77 -132.00 -41.07
C LEU A 574 -15.47 -131.22 -42.22
N ASN A 575 -15.73 -129.93 -41.94
CA ASN A 575 -16.10 -128.83 -42.85
C ASN A 575 -17.55 -128.67 -43.37
N ALA A 576 -18.05 -127.46 -43.12
CA ALA A 576 -19.00 -126.67 -43.93
C ALA A 576 -20.53 -126.79 -43.66
N ARG A 577 -20.96 -126.36 -42.46
CA ARG A 577 -22.28 -125.72 -42.28
C ARG A 577 -22.16 -124.33 -41.70
N LEU A 578 -22.14 -123.35 -42.61
CA LEU A 578 -22.23 -121.92 -42.32
C LEU A 578 -23.70 -121.46 -42.24
N GLN A 579 -23.88 -120.23 -41.78
CA GLN A 579 -25.11 -119.42 -41.78
C GLN A 579 -26.22 -119.83 -40.80
N ASP A 580 -26.47 -118.87 -39.92
CA ASP A 580 -27.73 -118.54 -39.25
C ASP A 580 -28.35 -119.54 -38.26
N MET A 581 -28.12 -119.27 -36.98
CA MET A 581 -29.24 -118.71 -36.21
C MET A 581 -28.79 -117.89 -35.00
N GLU A 582 -29.56 -116.83 -34.76
CA GLU A 582 -29.82 -116.27 -33.44
C GLU A 582 -30.10 -117.40 -32.41
N ASN A 583 -29.34 -117.45 -31.33
CA ASN A 583 -29.80 -117.45 -29.92
C ASN A 583 -28.55 -117.70 -29.01
N LYS A 584 -28.24 -116.94 -27.94
CA LYS A 584 -29.08 -116.42 -26.83
C LYS A 584 -29.50 -117.54 -25.87
N TYR A 585 -29.76 -117.13 -24.63
CA TYR A 585 -30.40 -117.92 -23.59
C TYR A 585 -29.54 -119.04 -22.94
N ASN A 586 -29.21 -118.78 -21.68
CA ASN A 586 -29.21 -119.70 -20.55
C ASN A 586 -28.38 -120.99 -20.65
N ASN A 587 -27.37 -121.09 -19.78
CA ASN A 587 -27.49 -121.87 -18.54
C ASN A 587 -26.26 -121.65 -17.64
N LEU A 588 -26.34 -121.59 -16.30
CA LEU A 588 -27.48 -121.40 -15.38
C LEU A 588 -26.94 -121.16 -13.94
N LEU A 589 -27.85 -120.81 -13.01
CA LEU A 589 -27.82 -121.09 -11.56
C LEU A 589 -26.86 -120.33 -10.60
N GLN A 590 -27.51 -119.78 -9.55
CA GLN A 590 -27.06 -119.62 -8.14
C GLN A 590 -26.11 -118.44 -7.77
N ILE A 591 -26.35 -117.62 -6.72
CA ILE A 591 -27.48 -117.57 -5.73
C ILE A 591 -27.60 -116.20 -4.96
N LEU A 592 -28.85 -115.79 -4.62
CA LEU A 592 -29.35 -114.85 -3.55
C LEU A 592 -28.93 -113.34 -3.36
N ASN A 593 -29.87 -112.42 -3.74
CA ASN A 593 -30.59 -111.34 -2.93
C ASN A 593 -29.87 -110.24 -2.08
N PRO A 594 -30.51 -109.08 -1.64
CA PRO A 594 -31.94 -108.61 -1.76
C PRO A 594 -32.31 -107.07 -1.90
N HIS A 595 -33.61 -106.78 -2.17
CA HIS A 595 -34.51 -105.62 -1.78
C HIS A 595 -34.79 -104.32 -2.63
N ALA A 596 -36.03 -103.78 -2.48
CA ALA A 596 -36.70 -102.64 -3.19
C ALA A 596 -37.92 -102.01 -2.40
N ILE A 597 -38.70 -101.05 -2.96
CA ILE A 597 -39.64 -100.08 -2.29
C ILE A 597 -41.04 -99.86 -2.97
N ASP A 598 -42.02 -99.17 -2.32
CA ASP A 598 -43.46 -98.93 -2.72
C ASP A 598 -43.91 -97.43 -2.80
N PRO A 599 -44.70 -97.01 -3.83
CA PRO A 599 -45.45 -95.73 -3.83
C PRO A 599 -46.89 -95.74 -4.47
N SER A 600 -47.90 -95.10 -3.85
CA SER A 600 -49.22 -94.70 -4.46
C SER A 600 -50.05 -93.69 -3.63
N LYS A 601 -49.38 -92.83 -2.84
CA LYS A 601 -49.94 -92.15 -1.66
C LYS A 601 -49.88 -90.62 -1.75
N THR A 602 -50.72 -89.91 -1.01
CA THR A 602 -50.73 -88.44 -0.86
C THR A 602 -51.09 -88.01 0.57
N ALA A 603 -50.76 -86.77 0.96
CA ALA A 603 -51.12 -86.19 2.25
C ALA A 603 -51.48 -84.69 2.13
N GLU A 604 -52.48 -84.21 2.88
CA GLU A 604 -52.84 -82.78 2.98
C GLU A 604 -52.32 -82.16 4.30
N PHE A 605 -51.85 -80.91 4.25
CA PHE A 605 -51.37 -80.14 5.42
C PHE A 605 -52.28 -78.93 5.70
N PRO A 606 -52.95 -78.84 6.86
CA PRO A 606 -53.84 -77.74 7.23
C PRO A 606 -53.26 -76.31 7.23
N ASP A 607 -51.94 -76.11 7.27
CA ASP A 607 -51.31 -74.78 7.31
C ASP A 607 -50.88 -74.22 5.94
N VAL A 608 -51.07 -74.96 4.85
CA VAL A 608 -50.72 -74.52 3.49
C VAL A 608 -51.99 -74.25 2.67
N PRO A 609 -52.40 -72.98 2.46
CA PRO A 609 -53.59 -72.64 1.70
C PRO A 609 -53.54 -73.10 0.24
N ARG A 610 -54.71 -73.39 -0.36
CA ARG A 610 -54.84 -73.77 -1.79
C ARG A 610 -54.43 -72.67 -2.79
N ASN A 611 -54.25 -71.42 -2.34
CA ASN A 611 -53.67 -70.34 -3.14
C ASN A 611 -52.18 -70.09 -2.84
N HIS A 612 -51.55 -70.89 -1.97
CA HIS A 612 -50.11 -70.81 -1.72
C HIS A 612 -49.33 -71.64 -2.75
N TRP A 613 -48.25 -71.06 -3.27
CA TRP A 613 -47.61 -71.44 -4.53
C TRP A 613 -46.79 -72.76 -4.51
N ALA A 614 -46.83 -73.50 -3.41
CA ALA A 614 -46.13 -74.79 -3.24
C ALA A 614 -47.03 -76.00 -2.93
N TYR A 615 -48.34 -75.78 -2.70
CA TYR A 615 -49.29 -76.76 -2.14
C TYR A 615 -49.33 -78.12 -2.86
N GLN A 616 -49.28 -78.13 -4.20
CA GLN A 616 -49.44 -79.35 -5.00
C GLN A 616 -48.21 -80.27 -5.02
N TYR A 617 -47.01 -79.75 -4.72
CA TYR A 617 -45.76 -80.54 -4.74
C TYR A 617 -45.45 -81.17 -3.37
N ILE A 618 -45.75 -80.46 -2.28
CA ILE A 618 -45.53 -80.92 -0.90
C ILE A 618 -46.36 -82.17 -0.59
N SER A 619 -47.62 -82.20 -1.06
CA SER A 619 -48.58 -83.28 -0.81
C SER A 619 -48.23 -84.64 -1.44
N GLN A 620 -47.37 -84.66 -2.46
CA GLN A 620 -46.91 -85.89 -3.13
C GLN A 620 -45.61 -86.44 -2.53
N LEU A 621 -44.63 -85.57 -2.24
CA LEU A 621 -43.38 -85.98 -1.58
C LEU A 621 -43.63 -86.53 -0.16
N ALA A 622 -44.66 -86.02 0.53
CA ALA A 622 -45.09 -86.50 1.83
C ALA A 622 -45.80 -87.86 1.81
N GLY A 623 -46.59 -88.16 0.76
CA GLY A 623 -47.25 -89.46 0.63
C GLY A 623 -46.26 -90.63 0.56
N ASN A 624 -45.08 -90.41 -0.05
CA ASN A 624 -44.02 -91.39 -0.19
C ASN A 624 -42.87 -91.21 0.84
N GLY A 625 -43.03 -90.32 1.83
CA GLY A 625 -42.06 -90.13 2.93
C GLY A 625 -40.71 -89.50 2.55
N ILE A 626 -40.57 -88.96 1.32
CA ILE A 626 -39.36 -88.30 0.83
C ILE A 626 -39.16 -86.92 1.50
N LEU A 627 -40.24 -86.29 1.97
CA LEU A 627 -40.23 -85.05 2.75
C LEU A 627 -41.42 -85.07 3.73
N VAL A 628 -41.24 -84.69 5.01
CA VAL A 628 -42.26 -84.80 6.07
C VAL A 628 -42.39 -83.46 6.82
N GLY A 629 -43.61 -83.10 7.21
CA GLY A 629 -43.89 -81.92 8.05
C GLY A 629 -43.68 -82.17 9.56
N TYR A 630 -44.19 -81.26 10.39
CA TYR A 630 -44.05 -81.33 11.86
C TYR A 630 -45.17 -82.17 12.53
N PRO A 631 -44.95 -82.67 13.77
CA PRO A 631 -45.85 -83.63 14.44
C PRO A 631 -47.26 -83.14 14.79
N ASP A 632 -47.55 -81.84 14.61
CA ASP A 632 -48.86 -81.22 14.81
C ASP A 632 -49.69 -81.15 13.50
N GLY A 633 -49.18 -81.70 12.41
CA GLY A 633 -49.81 -81.69 11.10
C GLY A 633 -49.50 -80.45 10.26
N THR A 634 -48.51 -79.64 10.64
CA THR A 634 -48.17 -78.38 9.92
C THR A 634 -46.80 -78.44 9.24
N PHE A 635 -46.64 -77.73 8.13
CA PHE A 635 -45.42 -77.64 7.32
C PHE A 635 -44.43 -76.56 7.82
N LYS A 636 -44.92 -75.43 8.36
CA LYS A 636 -44.12 -74.32 8.94
C LYS A 636 -43.05 -73.73 8.01
N GLY A 637 -43.47 -73.24 6.83
CA GLY A 637 -42.56 -72.81 5.75
C GLY A 637 -41.67 -71.57 5.98
N ASP A 638 -41.78 -70.86 7.11
CA ASP A 638 -41.07 -69.59 7.36
C ASP A 638 -39.79 -69.71 8.23
N ALA A 639 -39.36 -70.93 8.58
CA ALA A 639 -38.13 -71.16 9.35
C ALA A 639 -36.87 -71.20 8.45
N THR A 640 -35.74 -70.66 8.92
CA THR A 640 -34.50 -70.57 8.13
C THR A 640 -33.78 -71.91 7.99
N MET A 641 -33.71 -72.43 6.76
CA MET A 641 -33.01 -73.67 6.38
C MET A 641 -31.50 -73.45 6.12
N THR A 642 -30.66 -74.40 6.54
CA THR A 642 -29.20 -74.35 6.37
C THR A 642 -28.71 -75.02 5.08
N ARG A 643 -27.49 -74.68 4.61
CA ARG A 643 -26.88 -75.27 3.40
C ARG A 643 -26.78 -76.80 3.44
N TYR A 644 -26.60 -77.37 4.63
CA TYR A 644 -26.52 -78.82 4.82
C TYR A 644 -27.90 -79.49 4.81
N GLU A 645 -28.97 -78.77 5.14
CA GLU A 645 -30.34 -79.29 5.08
C GLU A 645 -30.88 -79.34 3.65
N PHE A 646 -30.49 -78.43 2.74
CA PHE A 646 -30.79 -78.62 1.31
C PHE A 646 -29.87 -79.66 0.65
N ALA A 647 -28.56 -79.61 0.92
CA ALA A 647 -27.64 -80.69 0.53
C ALA A 647 -28.10 -82.06 1.06
N THR A 648 -28.89 -82.10 2.14
CA THR A 648 -29.51 -83.31 2.68
C THR A 648 -31.05 -83.29 2.64
N MET A 649 -31.60 -82.58 1.65
CA MET A 649 -32.90 -82.84 1.00
C MET A 649 -32.68 -83.59 -0.32
N LEU A 650 -31.54 -83.34 -0.96
CA LEU A 650 -31.25 -83.71 -2.34
C LEU A 650 -29.86 -84.42 -2.52
N TYR A 651 -29.12 -84.67 -1.42
CA TYR A 651 -28.32 -85.91 -1.25
C TYR A 651 -29.05 -86.91 -0.33
N ARG A 652 -30.07 -86.48 0.42
CA ARG A 652 -31.27 -87.32 0.66
C ARG A 652 -32.24 -87.06 -0.52
N ALA A 653 -33.51 -87.45 -0.49
CA ALA A 653 -33.92 -88.73 0.05
C ALA A 653 -33.08 -89.84 -0.58
N LEU A 654 -32.77 -90.81 0.27
CA LEU A 654 -32.22 -92.15 0.03
C LEU A 654 -31.65 -92.39 -1.37
N GLN A 655 -32.48 -92.42 -2.40
CA GLN A 655 -32.37 -93.41 -3.46
C GLN A 655 -31.41 -93.07 -4.64
N ASN A 656 -30.13 -92.73 -4.40
CA ASN A 656 -29.04 -93.10 -5.35
C ASN A 656 -27.87 -93.86 -4.67
N GLY A 657 -27.59 -95.11 -5.07
CA GLY A 657 -26.59 -95.99 -4.42
C GLY A 657 -26.99 -96.54 -3.05
N ALA A 658 -27.50 -95.69 -2.14
CA ALA A 658 -28.74 -96.07 -1.46
C ALA A 658 -29.81 -96.15 -2.59
N PRO A 659 -30.45 -97.28 -2.97
CA PRO A 659 -30.89 -97.48 -4.38
C PRO A 659 -32.42 -97.51 -4.61
N ILE A 660 -33.04 -97.06 -5.73
CA ILE A 660 -32.61 -96.23 -6.89
C ILE A 660 -33.81 -95.32 -7.31
N ASP A 661 -33.54 -94.05 -7.63
CA ASP A 661 -34.48 -92.93 -7.83
C ASP A 661 -33.72 -91.76 -8.52
N ASP A 662 -33.96 -90.50 -8.12
CA ASP A 662 -33.23 -89.31 -8.54
C ASP A 662 -32.95 -88.30 -7.41
N ASN A 663 -33.62 -88.31 -6.24
CA ASN A 663 -33.45 -87.23 -5.23
C ASN A 663 -31.98 -87.07 -4.78
N MET A 664 -31.31 -88.12 -4.26
CA MET A 664 -29.87 -88.07 -3.92
C MET A 664 -29.00 -87.72 -5.15
N ARG A 665 -29.43 -88.09 -6.36
CA ARG A 665 -28.74 -87.75 -7.60
C ARG A 665 -28.88 -86.28 -7.98
N ARG A 666 -29.83 -85.51 -7.42
CA ARG A 666 -30.06 -84.13 -7.84
C ARG A 666 -29.51 -83.01 -6.94
N ALA A 667 -28.86 -83.33 -5.82
CA ALA A 667 -27.78 -82.52 -5.25
C ALA A 667 -26.47 -83.31 -5.07
N MET A 668 -26.39 -84.50 -5.68
CA MET A 668 -25.27 -84.71 -6.60
C MET A 668 -25.36 -83.75 -7.81
N ASP A 669 -26.53 -83.45 -8.39
CA ASP A 669 -26.60 -82.56 -9.57
C ASP A 669 -26.66 -81.02 -9.30
N GLU A 670 -27.32 -80.57 -8.23
CA GLU A 670 -27.34 -79.15 -7.77
C GLU A 670 -26.13 -78.81 -6.88
N PHE A 671 -25.42 -79.83 -6.41
CA PHE A 671 -23.96 -79.76 -6.21
C PHE A 671 -23.23 -80.63 -7.26
N GLN A 672 -23.63 -80.56 -8.55
CA GLN A 672 -22.77 -80.69 -9.75
C GLN A 672 -22.32 -79.32 -10.31
N PRO A 673 -22.38 -78.14 -9.63
CA PRO A 673 -21.65 -76.96 -10.12
C PRO A 673 -20.85 -76.15 -9.05
N GLU A 674 -19.72 -76.62 -8.51
CA GLU A 674 -19.15 -77.98 -8.57
C GLU A 674 -20.05 -79.00 -7.82
N LEU A 675 -20.06 -80.31 -8.08
CA LEU A 675 -19.15 -81.25 -8.76
C LEU A 675 -19.16 -81.36 -10.31
N GLN A 676 -19.33 -80.27 -11.11
CA GLN A 676 -18.40 -79.82 -12.20
C GLN A 676 -18.88 -78.71 -13.22
N ASN A 677 -20.17 -78.38 -13.41
CA ASN A 677 -20.68 -77.42 -14.44
C ASN A 677 -20.74 -75.94 -13.91
N ILE A 678 -21.08 -74.84 -14.62
CA ILE A 678 -21.88 -74.56 -15.83
C ILE A 678 -21.21 -73.44 -16.70
N ARG A 679 -20.40 -73.75 -17.72
CA ARG A 679 -19.76 -72.79 -18.70
C ARG A 679 -19.56 -73.52 -20.09
N LEU A 680 -19.23 -72.96 -21.28
CA LEU A 680 -17.92 -72.45 -21.77
C LEU A 680 -17.93 -72.09 -23.35
N ASN A 681 -17.65 -70.86 -23.94
CA ASN A 681 -17.30 -70.47 -25.38
C ASN A 681 -16.57 -69.02 -25.76
N HIS A 682 -15.90 -68.68 -26.95
CA HIS A 682 -15.31 -67.36 -27.66
C HIS A 682 -13.80 -67.02 -28.20
N TYR A 683 -13.57 -66.01 -29.15
CA TYR A 683 -12.36 -65.29 -29.84
C TYR A 683 -12.78 -64.17 -30.99
N ARG A 684 -12.06 -63.11 -31.59
CA ARG A 684 -12.44 -62.19 -32.84
C ARG A 684 -11.69 -60.82 -33.30
N VAL A 685 -11.15 -60.69 -34.57
CA VAL A 685 -10.12 -59.76 -35.26
C VAL A 685 -10.49 -58.29 -35.70
N ASP A 686 -9.50 -57.37 -35.92
CA ASP A 686 -9.60 -55.98 -36.51
C ASP A 686 -8.46 -55.50 -37.50
N ARG A 687 -8.58 -54.30 -38.11
CA ARG A 687 -7.63 -53.67 -39.09
C ARG A 687 -6.82 -52.49 -38.47
N ILE A 688 -5.59 -52.21 -38.95
CA ILE A 688 -4.72 -51.11 -38.45
C ILE A 688 -4.47 -49.98 -39.48
N SER A 689 -4.11 -50.30 -40.74
CA SER A 689 -3.69 -49.28 -41.72
C SER A 689 -3.92 -49.69 -43.17
N GLY A 690 -3.96 -48.70 -44.06
CA GLY A 690 -4.24 -48.81 -45.50
C GLY A 690 -5.67 -48.39 -45.84
N GLY A 691 -5.82 -47.48 -46.82
CA GLY A 691 -7.10 -47.19 -47.46
C GLY A 691 -7.39 -48.18 -48.59
N ASP A 692 -8.65 -48.29 -49.01
CA ASP A 692 -9.00 -49.18 -50.12
C ASP A 692 -8.32 -48.71 -51.42
N ASN A 693 -7.69 -49.66 -52.12
CA ASN A 693 -6.77 -49.49 -53.25
C ASN A 693 -5.34 -48.97 -52.95
N ASP A 694 -4.90 -48.88 -51.69
CA ASP A 694 -3.46 -48.89 -51.38
C ASP A 694 -2.91 -50.34 -51.43
N ARG A 695 -1.66 -50.50 -51.87
CA ARG A 695 -0.94 -51.77 -51.95
C ARG A 695 -0.19 -52.15 -50.66
N HIS A 696 -0.20 -51.29 -49.63
CA HIS A 696 0.49 -51.53 -48.36
C HIS A 696 -0.46 -51.39 -47.14
N LYS A 697 -1.13 -52.49 -46.75
CA LYS A 697 -2.11 -52.54 -45.63
C LYS A 697 -1.67 -53.46 -44.48
N THR A 698 -2.19 -53.20 -43.27
CA THR A 698 -1.80 -53.91 -42.03
C THR A 698 -3.02 -54.16 -41.11
N GLU A 699 -3.11 -55.35 -40.48
CA GLU A 699 -4.27 -55.80 -39.66
C GLU A 699 -3.82 -56.53 -38.36
N ARG A 700 -4.68 -56.64 -37.33
CA ARG A 700 -4.34 -57.22 -36.01
C ARG A 700 -5.51 -57.91 -35.30
N VAL A 701 -5.16 -58.92 -34.50
CA VAL A 701 -6.02 -60.01 -34.04
C VAL A 701 -6.27 -59.87 -32.52
N ARG A 702 -7.50 -59.58 -32.03
CA ARG A 702 -7.79 -59.27 -30.59
C ARG A 702 -9.20 -59.62 -30.01
N VAL A 703 -9.42 -59.57 -28.68
CA VAL A 703 -9.99 -60.79 -28.04
C VAL A 703 -10.85 -60.76 -26.73
N ASN A 704 -11.90 -59.92 -26.51
CA ASN A 704 -13.10 -60.28 -25.63
C ASN A 704 -14.47 -60.51 -26.31
N ASN A 705 -15.19 -61.58 -25.98
CA ASN A 705 -16.64 -61.50 -26.03
C ASN A 705 -16.98 -61.11 -24.60
N GLU A 706 -17.26 -59.83 -24.52
CA GLU A 706 -18.36 -59.29 -23.74
C GLU A 706 -19.66 -59.81 -24.38
N PRO A 707 -20.79 -59.81 -23.65
CA PRO A 707 -21.64 -58.64 -23.80
C PRO A 707 -21.49 -57.66 -22.62
N HIS A 708 -21.71 -56.35 -22.79
CA HIS A 708 -22.03 -55.61 -24.02
C HIS A 708 -21.73 -54.10 -23.84
N ASN A 709 -21.62 -53.37 -24.95
CA ASN A 709 -21.74 -51.91 -25.06
C ASN A 709 -20.58 -51.03 -24.52
N GLN A 710 -19.52 -50.78 -25.30
CA GLN A 710 -19.30 -49.46 -25.96
C GLN A 710 -18.00 -49.33 -26.79
N ARG A 711 -17.92 -48.20 -27.51
CA ARG A 711 -16.91 -47.69 -28.45
C ARG A 711 -15.44 -47.95 -28.07
N ASP A 712 -14.64 -48.34 -29.08
CA ASP A 712 -13.17 -48.33 -29.04
C ASP A 712 -12.59 -46.91 -28.90
N VAL A 713 -11.34 -46.83 -28.45
CA VAL A 713 -10.61 -45.60 -28.13
C VAL A 713 -10.27 -44.82 -29.40
N TYR A 714 -10.31 -43.50 -29.28
CA TYR A 714 -9.95 -42.54 -30.33
C TYR A 714 -10.83 -42.61 -31.60
N GLY A 715 -11.86 -41.77 -31.59
CA GLY A 715 -11.81 -40.66 -32.55
C GLY A 715 -10.72 -39.69 -32.08
N SER A 716 -9.50 -39.67 -32.65
CA SER A 716 -8.99 -40.47 -33.77
C SER A 716 -7.49 -40.77 -33.66
N ARG A 717 -7.09 -42.01 -34.05
CA ARG A 717 -5.74 -42.45 -34.49
C ARG A 717 -4.58 -42.53 -33.47
N ILE A 718 -3.96 -43.73 -33.45
CA ILE A 718 -2.51 -44.03 -33.33
C ILE A 718 -1.85 -43.93 -31.93
N SER A 719 -1.44 -45.11 -31.42
CA SER A 719 -0.41 -45.39 -30.38
C SER A 719 -0.67 -44.86 -28.95
N GLN A 720 -0.20 -45.52 -27.87
CA GLN A 720 0.84 -46.57 -27.74
C GLN A 720 0.35 -47.85 -27.03
#